data_AF-A0A9N8HLJ7-F1
#
_entry.id   AF-A0A9N8HLJ7-F1
#
_cell.length_a   1.000
_cell.length_b   1.000
_cell.length_c   1.000
_cell.angle_alpha   90.00
_cell.angle_beta   90.00
_cell.angle_gamma   90.00
#
_symmetry.space_group_name_H-M   'P 1'
#
loop_
_entity.id
_entity.type
_entity.pdbx_description
1 polymer ?
#
loop_
_entity_poly.entity_id
_entity_poly.type
_entity_poly.pdbx_seq_one_letter_code
_entity_poly.pdbx_strand_id
1 'polypeptide(L)'
;MDDLQQTSKAVIAAAAEIITLRPYRNGSPLKIMRIKATREGTGDKKGRKRRAKGHLLEALISHLGLSAEETTTILRSLAARRELRFMKQRDCGLTISQCAALMLYLPVTARGLERLQRFVKWALPNSLGPSFLPSSLRKNLAKFSMDTFDLKLGFELVALEIGGSTRNRRCLHVWIREPAVAIQRLVQSALVAAKFERSLVFSNHIDELVVIQGSDRGGDITANLVRIGNRSGGNASQHCLPLSFYELGKESYFNLRQTIFNPHKPTRNFLIGLLEKNYHMITVTISNESGAVMDAQCSMLRFVVPSMSSGHRISLTRHPEDETAPIRAENQERALPPTVHIIDATDEESLRGSHDIASLSIQMIVSSAEEDDDIVHRGFILRNCLGRILLTEFFSEHLLAATEDTLSFNCLLVRGLTSDDIKCNTTLMGQGTASVMHPCTICVAGKKEFASYLTKPQDEQPANRAGDFANPKLYEDFVEAAKGRVDWVRNNSTGQAKTMKQKYLSVVFEPLLYTPPEANSCSDMHVSSGLLTHCTQRMLVHLAEIDKLTGWLDGLTAKLDNARVFINATKSSSEKLRKQDTKLVHDIQAAQLMGSAQISKQLEAEREILSLELMAVTKSRDAAKLFIEKGNDFVQGVAKKTKSRIMGPATYAFRKAYEVDGRVAFRVENSGFELSNADGIRVLERADKIINRMHKVFANNHNLVQLQKSVDTLMEKFALMTKLLYGMSVMMKSQRKWTTEACDEFESAARQYGEQWIAFTTTGEGGSDEATIFNKLHVLVTHLPQFVRQHGMLGRCSEEGFESSHKCIESVRKPLACMTSTEDRAHTIYRRTMLQSRPEIERTFAGINECFTQQRRGPYRNKDRSKMKTADEAPAAKEFGHISLPKGFTQSINGYVIKEDWKECFEFVCFSRVPAYWTSVFAEDGSLGYHVNKKGCIGQQHCMDTVAPTPKISEARPIVGKIVALLLLQWTQTSKLGTVKQQMLSRVLLVESYSLYSEDNDVNTMVG
;
A
#
# COMPACT_ATOMS: atom_id res chain seq x y z
N MET A 1 49.38 -8.56 30.71
CA MET A 1 48.43 -7.50 30.33
C MET A 1 49.17 -6.36 29.63
N ASP A 2 50.28 -5.87 30.20
CA ASP A 2 51.13 -4.86 29.56
C ASP A 2 51.80 -5.37 28.28
N ASP A 3 52.25 -6.63 28.22
CA ASP A 3 52.75 -7.25 26.99
C ASP A 3 51.70 -7.33 25.86
N LEU A 4 50.42 -7.50 26.22
CA LEU A 4 49.31 -7.56 25.26
C LEU A 4 48.94 -6.17 24.73
N GLN A 5 49.05 -5.14 25.58
CA GLN A 5 48.91 -3.74 25.15
C GLN A 5 50.10 -3.26 24.32
N GLN A 6 51.31 -3.73 24.62
CA GLN A 6 52.54 -3.39 23.89
C GLN A 6 52.57 -4.07 22.52
N THR A 7 52.12 -5.33 22.43
CA THR A 7 51.94 -6.05 21.16
C THR A 7 50.81 -5.43 20.32
N SER A 8 49.69 -5.04 20.93
CA SER A 8 48.59 -4.34 20.24
C SER A 8 49.00 -2.96 19.72
N LYS A 9 49.78 -2.18 20.49
CA LYS A 9 50.35 -0.90 20.03
C LYS A 9 51.37 -1.09 18.92
N ALA A 10 52.22 -2.13 18.98
CA ALA A 10 53.19 -2.45 17.92
C ALA A 10 52.51 -2.89 16.62
N VAL A 11 51.45 -3.72 16.70
CA VAL A 11 50.65 -4.15 15.54
C VAL A 11 49.86 -2.99 14.94
N ILE A 12 49.33 -2.07 15.75
CA ILE A 12 48.64 -0.86 15.28
C ILE A 12 49.61 0.14 14.66
N ALA A 13 50.81 0.31 15.22
CA ALA A 13 51.87 1.14 14.67
C ALA A 13 52.39 0.59 13.33
N ALA A 14 52.66 -0.71 13.24
CA ALA A 14 53.05 -1.36 11.99
C ALA A 14 51.95 -1.29 10.91
N ALA A 15 50.68 -1.42 11.30
CA ALA A 15 49.55 -1.27 10.38
C ALA A 15 49.35 0.18 9.91
N ALA A 16 49.70 1.19 10.72
CA ALA A 16 49.66 2.60 10.35
C ALA A 16 50.82 2.97 9.41
N GLU A 17 52.03 2.45 9.67
CA GLU A 17 53.23 2.71 8.87
C GLU A 17 53.14 2.10 7.45
N ILE A 18 52.50 0.93 7.32
CA ILE A 18 52.19 0.28 6.03
C ILE A 18 51.17 1.08 5.19
N ILE A 19 50.37 1.97 5.81
CA ILE A 19 49.35 2.79 5.12
C ILE A 19 49.94 4.10 4.55
N THR A 20 51.14 4.53 4.97
CA THR A 20 51.72 5.86 4.64
C THR A 20 53.04 5.88 3.86
N LEU A 21 53.39 4.87 3.07
CA LEU A 21 54.58 4.93 2.19
C LEU A 21 54.25 5.25 0.71
N ARG A 22 54.67 6.45 0.27
CA ARG A 22 54.97 6.80 -1.14
C ARG A 22 56.38 6.27 -1.50
N PRO A 23 56.70 6.03 -2.79
CA PRO A 23 57.83 5.19 -3.16
C PRO A 23 59.17 5.94 -3.06
N TYR A 24 60.16 5.33 -2.42
CA TYR A 24 61.58 5.63 -2.63
C TYR A 24 62.30 4.37 -3.15
N ARG A 25 63.28 4.61 -4.02
CA ARG A 25 64.01 3.65 -4.87
C ARG A 25 65.05 2.81 -4.11
N ASN A 26 65.33 1.64 -4.70
CA ASN A 26 66.52 0.79 -4.66
C ASN A 26 66.65 -0.29 -3.55
N GLY A 27 66.95 -1.52 -4.01
CA GLY A 27 67.69 -2.54 -3.24
C GLY A 27 66.97 -3.86 -2.94
N SER A 28 66.86 -4.73 -3.96
CA SER A 28 66.95 -6.22 -4.01
C SER A 28 66.94 -7.11 -2.73
N PRO A 29 66.73 -8.44 -2.84
CA PRO A 29 65.61 -9.16 -3.46
C PRO A 29 65.13 -10.36 -2.59
N LEU A 30 63.84 -10.72 -2.64
CA LEU A 30 63.41 -12.09 -2.31
C LEU A 30 62.58 -12.65 -3.47
N LYS A 31 63.07 -13.77 -4.02
CA LYS A 31 62.59 -14.47 -5.21
C LYS A 31 61.12 -14.84 -5.07
N ILE A 32 60.29 -14.35 -5.98
CA ILE A 32 58.95 -14.88 -6.25
C ILE A 32 58.96 -15.57 -7.61
N MET A 33 58.48 -16.81 -7.65
CA MET A 33 58.28 -17.59 -8.86
C MET A 33 57.41 -16.85 -9.88
N ARG A 34 57.94 -16.72 -11.09
CA ARG A 34 57.28 -16.17 -12.26
C ARG A 34 56.20 -17.14 -12.76
N ILE A 35 54.93 -16.86 -12.48
CA ILE A 35 53.83 -17.39 -13.29
C ILE A 35 53.62 -16.38 -14.44
N LYS A 36 53.83 -16.85 -15.68
CA LYS A 36 53.57 -16.09 -16.91
C LYS A 36 52.10 -15.66 -16.94
N ALA A 37 51.87 -14.36 -16.82
CA ALA A 37 50.58 -13.74 -17.12
C ALA A 37 50.54 -13.41 -18.62
N THR A 38 49.65 -14.07 -19.36
CA THR A 38 49.17 -13.54 -20.63
C THR A 38 48.33 -12.29 -20.37
N ARG A 39 48.68 -11.22 -21.07
CA ARG A 39 47.97 -9.94 -21.10
C ARG A 39 46.61 -10.14 -21.76
N GLU A 40 45.55 -9.73 -21.09
CA GLU A 40 44.49 -8.83 -21.61
C GLU A 40 43.44 -8.57 -20.50
N GLY A 41 42.92 -7.33 -20.44
CA GLY A 41 41.84 -6.92 -19.53
C GLY A 41 42.28 -6.04 -18.35
N THR A 42 42.46 -4.74 -18.58
CA THR A 42 42.71 -3.69 -17.57
C THR A 42 41.46 -3.29 -16.78
N GLY A 43 40.74 -4.28 -16.24
CA GLY A 43 39.38 -4.08 -15.72
C GLY A 43 39.13 -4.38 -14.23
N ASP A 44 40.12 -4.67 -13.36
CA ASP A 44 39.79 -4.85 -11.93
C ASP A 44 40.99 -4.70 -10.94
N LYS A 45 41.62 -3.52 -10.90
CA LYS A 45 42.68 -3.24 -9.91
C LYS A 45 42.13 -3.14 -8.47
N LYS A 46 40.86 -2.78 -8.26
CA LYS A 46 40.27 -2.59 -6.92
C LYS A 46 39.75 -3.90 -6.31
N GLY A 47 39.15 -4.79 -7.10
CA GLY A 47 38.70 -6.11 -6.66
C GLY A 47 39.86 -7.06 -6.39
N ARG A 48 40.93 -7.05 -7.21
CA ARG A 48 42.17 -7.78 -6.91
C ARG A 48 42.82 -7.30 -5.62
N LYS A 49 42.88 -5.99 -5.36
CA LYS A 49 43.37 -5.45 -4.07
C LYS A 49 42.52 -5.86 -2.88
N ARG A 50 41.19 -6.00 -3.04
CA ARG A 50 40.30 -6.47 -1.96
C ARG A 50 40.47 -7.97 -1.68
N ARG A 51 40.60 -8.81 -2.71
CA ARG A 51 40.88 -10.25 -2.55
C ARG A 51 42.27 -10.50 -1.96
N ALA A 52 43.28 -9.78 -2.43
CA ALA A 52 44.62 -9.82 -1.84
C ALA A 52 44.60 -9.41 -0.36
N LYS A 53 43.79 -8.41 0.02
CA LYS A 53 43.59 -8.04 1.44
C LYS A 53 42.82 -9.10 2.24
N GLY A 54 41.86 -9.80 1.63
CA GLY A 54 41.15 -10.92 2.26
C GLY A 54 42.09 -12.09 2.54
N HIS A 55 42.87 -12.51 1.54
CA HIS A 55 43.88 -13.56 1.72
C HIS A 55 45.03 -13.12 2.64
N LEU A 56 45.41 -11.85 2.65
CA LEU A 56 46.37 -11.31 3.61
C LEU A 56 45.80 -11.36 5.04
N LEU A 57 44.50 -11.13 5.22
CA LEU A 57 43.84 -11.21 6.52
C LEU A 57 43.74 -12.67 6.98
N GLU A 58 43.36 -13.60 6.11
CA GLU A 58 43.38 -15.05 6.39
C GLU A 58 44.80 -15.53 6.73
N ALA A 59 45.81 -15.11 5.96
CA ALA A 59 47.21 -15.44 6.23
C ALA A 59 47.70 -14.83 7.54
N LEU A 60 47.34 -13.58 7.86
CA LEU A 60 47.65 -12.93 9.14
C LEU A 60 46.98 -13.66 10.31
N ILE A 61 45.71 -14.01 10.17
CA ILE A 61 44.97 -14.78 11.18
C ILE A 61 45.66 -16.12 11.44
N SER A 62 46.02 -16.83 10.36
CA SER A 62 46.70 -18.13 10.45
C SER A 62 48.12 -18.02 10.98
N HIS A 63 48.81 -16.91 10.75
CA HIS A 63 50.20 -16.67 11.18
C HIS A 63 50.29 -16.14 12.62
N LEU A 64 49.27 -15.44 13.10
CA LEU A 64 49.21 -14.91 14.46
C LEU A 64 48.80 -15.98 15.50
N GLY A 65 48.53 -17.22 15.08
CA GLY A 65 48.14 -18.32 15.98
C GLY A 65 46.84 -18.05 16.73
N LEU A 66 46.00 -17.12 16.23
CA LEU A 66 44.78 -16.71 16.92
C LEU A 66 43.79 -17.87 16.93
N SER A 67 43.17 -18.10 18.08
CA SER A 67 42.07 -19.04 18.18
C SER A 67 40.91 -18.61 17.25
N ALA A 68 40.05 -19.56 16.87
CA ALA A 68 38.86 -19.27 16.06
C ALA A 68 37.95 -18.21 16.70
N GLU A 69 37.96 -18.14 18.04
CA GLU A 69 37.17 -17.19 18.83
C GLU A 69 37.76 -15.77 18.81
N GLU A 70 39.08 -15.63 18.96
CA GLU A 70 39.79 -14.36 18.82
C GLU A 70 39.68 -13.82 17.39
N THR A 71 39.82 -14.70 16.40
CA THR A 71 39.60 -14.39 14.98
C THR A 71 38.20 -13.85 14.73
N THR A 72 37.18 -14.55 15.24
CA THR A 72 35.79 -14.10 15.12
C THR A 72 35.56 -12.75 15.79
N THR A 73 36.20 -12.51 16.94
CA THR A 73 36.10 -11.25 17.68
C THR A 73 36.74 -10.09 16.92
N ILE A 74 37.93 -10.29 16.35
CA ILE A 74 38.63 -9.31 15.52
C ILE A 74 37.82 -9.02 14.25
N LEU A 75 37.31 -10.05 13.56
CA LEU A 75 36.49 -9.89 12.37
C LEU A 75 35.18 -9.14 12.67
N ARG A 76 34.50 -9.44 13.79
CA ARG A 76 33.33 -8.68 14.24
C ARG A 76 33.65 -7.22 14.52
N SER A 77 34.77 -6.94 15.20
CA SER A 77 35.21 -5.57 15.51
C SER A 77 35.58 -4.78 14.25
N LEU A 78 36.32 -5.39 13.32
CA LEU A 78 36.66 -4.80 12.03
C LEU A 78 35.42 -4.57 11.16
N ALA A 79 34.49 -5.52 11.16
CA ALA A 79 33.23 -5.40 10.46
C ALA A 79 32.43 -4.22 11.02
N ALA A 80 32.25 -4.14 12.35
CA ALA A 80 31.54 -3.06 13.01
C ALA A 80 32.13 -1.67 12.69
N ARG A 81 33.47 -1.53 12.69
CA ARG A 81 34.16 -0.28 12.30
C ARG A 81 33.94 0.13 10.84
N ARG A 82 33.54 -0.81 9.98
CA ARG A 82 33.24 -0.59 8.56
C ARG A 82 31.74 -0.61 8.26
N GLU A 83 30.91 -0.62 9.30
CA GLU A 83 29.45 -0.80 9.20
C GLU A 83 29.06 -2.12 8.50
N LEU A 84 29.95 -3.10 8.50
CA LEU A 84 29.71 -4.46 8.01
C LEU A 84 29.30 -5.34 9.20
N ARG A 85 28.56 -6.42 8.94
CA ARG A 85 28.34 -7.47 9.94
C ARG A 85 28.96 -8.78 9.50
N PHE A 86 29.61 -9.42 10.45
CA PHE A 86 30.11 -10.77 10.32
C PHE A 86 29.04 -11.72 10.88
N MET A 87 28.51 -12.62 10.04
CA MET A 87 27.56 -13.66 10.42
C MET A 87 28.18 -15.03 10.18
N LYS A 88 27.89 -16.00 11.03
CA LYS A 88 28.26 -17.38 10.71
C LYS A 88 27.40 -17.83 9.54
N GLN A 89 27.96 -18.65 8.66
CA GLN A 89 27.26 -19.15 7.47
C GLN A 89 25.94 -19.86 7.82
N ARG A 90 25.88 -20.55 8.97
CA ARG A 90 24.66 -21.19 9.49
C ARG A 90 23.57 -20.20 9.90
N ASP A 91 23.97 -18.99 10.29
CA ASP A 91 23.06 -17.91 10.69
C ASP A 91 22.52 -17.15 9.46
N CYS A 92 23.05 -17.42 8.25
CA CYS A 92 22.62 -16.78 7.01
C CYS A 92 21.39 -17.44 6.35
N GLY A 93 20.95 -18.60 6.85
CA GLY A 93 19.78 -19.31 6.31
C GLY A 93 18.49 -18.60 6.70
N LEU A 94 17.59 -18.41 5.73
CA LEU A 94 16.26 -17.88 6.02
C LEU A 94 15.37 -18.98 6.60
N THR A 95 14.58 -18.67 7.62
CA THR A 95 13.50 -19.56 8.07
C THR A 95 12.38 -19.59 7.03
N ILE A 96 11.45 -20.56 7.14
CA ILE A 96 10.28 -20.62 6.26
C ILE A 96 9.38 -19.39 6.45
N SER A 97 9.19 -18.91 7.68
CA SER A 97 8.45 -17.69 7.97
C SER A 97 9.10 -16.45 7.34
N GLN A 98 10.43 -16.35 7.37
CA GLN A 98 11.17 -15.27 6.71
C GLN A 98 11.08 -15.37 5.18
N CYS A 99 11.12 -16.58 4.62
CA CYS A 99 10.89 -16.79 3.19
C CYS A 99 9.48 -16.36 2.78
N ALA A 100 8.46 -16.68 3.59
CA ALA A 100 7.09 -16.26 3.35
C ALA A 100 6.93 -14.73 3.43
N ALA A 101 7.54 -14.08 4.43
CA ALA A 101 7.56 -12.62 4.54
C ALA A 101 8.24 -11.98 3.32
N LEU A 102 9.38 -12.52 2.86
CA LEU A 102 10.08 -12.06 1.67
C LEU A 102 9.25 -12.24 0.38
N MET A 103 8.53 -13.36 0.28
CA MET A 103 7.62 -13.65 -0.83
C MET A 103 6.54 -12.57 -0.95
N LEU A 104 5.95 -12.18 0.18
CA LEU A 104 4.92 -11.16 0.28
C LEU A 104 5.48 -9.75 0.04
N TYR A 105 6.70 -9.47 0.51
CA TYR A 105 7.37 -8.19 0.32
C TYR A 105 7.73 -7.91 -1.14
N LEU A 106 8.18 -8.95 -1.87
CA LEU A 106 8.65 -8.86 -3.27
C LEU A 106 7.59 -9.24 -4.32
N PRO A 107 6.31 -9.28 -3.95
CA PRO A 107 5.25 -10.09 -4.56
C PRO A 107 5.70 -11.20 -5.54
N VAL A 108 6.57 -12.11 -5.07
CA VAL A 108 7.05 -13.24 -5.89
C VAL A 108 6.33 -14.55 -5.56
N THR A 109 6.47 -15.56 -6.41
CA THR A 109 6.05 -16.93 -6.08
C THR A 109 7.19 -17.70 -5.40
N ALA A 110 6.91 -18.89 -4.85
CA ALA A 110 7.97 -19.78 -4.35
C ALA A 110 9.02 -20.11 -5.44
N ARG A 111 8.62 -20.24 -6.71
CA ARG A 111 9.56 -20.37 -7.85
C ARG A 111 10.41 -19.11 -8.03
N GLY A 112 9.84 -17.93 -7.80
CA GLY A 112 10.58 -16.67 -7.78
C GLY A 112 11.68 -16.66 -6.71
N LEU A 113 11.41 -17.19 -5.51
CA LEU A 113 12.43 -17.37 -4.47
C LEU A 113 13.48 -18.42 -4.84
N GLU A 114 13.10 -19.54 -5.45
CA GLU A 114 14.08 -20.51 -5.96
C GLU A 114 15.00 -19.89 -7.04
N ARG A 115 14.45 -19.04 -7.91
CA ARG A 115 15.27 -18.27 -8.87
C ARG A 115 16.20 -17.31 -8.17
N LEU A 116 15.72 -16.62 -7.13
CA LEU A 116 16.56 -15.76 -6.29
C LEU A 116 17.69 -16.60 -5.65
N GLN A 117 17.41 -17.80 -5.15
CA GLN A 117 18.43 -18.70 -4.61
C GLN A 117 19.47 -19.11 -5.66
N ARG A 118 19.03 -19.49 -6.87
CA ARG A 118 19.94 -19.84 -7.97
C ARG A 118 20.80 -18.65 -8.36
N PHE A 119 20.21 -17.45 -8.44
CA PHE A 119 20.94 -16.22 -8.72
C PHE A 119 21.97 -15.93 -7.61
N VAL A 120 21.58 -16.05 -6.34
CA VAL A 120 22.46 -15.84 -5.20
C VAL A 120 23.61 -16.86 -5.19
N LYS A 121 23.32 -18.15 -5.44
CA LYS A 121 24.35 -19.20 -5.59
C LYS A 121 25.30 -18.92 -6.76
N TRP A 122 24.78 -18.45 -7.89
CA TRP A 122 25.60 -18.09 -9.05
C TRP A 122 26.47 -16.86 -8.77
N ALA A 123 25.91 -15.86 -8.10
CA ALA A 123 26.58 -14.61 -7.76
C ALA A 123 27.65 -14.79 -6.66
N LEU A 124 27.37 -15.67 -5.70
CA LEU A 124 28.15 -15.90 -4.49
C LEU A 124 28.40 -17.41 -4.25
N PRO A 125 29.10 -18.10 -5.17
CA PRO A 125 29.20 -19.57 -5.17
C PRO A 125 29.87 -20.15 -3.91
N ASN A 126 30.74 -19.37 -3.24
CA ASN A 126 31.51 -19.84 -2.09
C ASN A 126 31.14 -19.16 -0.77
N SER A 127 30.28 -18.13 -0.78
CA SER A 127 30.09 -17.24 0.38
C SER A 127 28.72 -17.35 1.05
N LEU A 128 27.73 -17.95 0.41
CA LEU A 128 26.48 -18.34 1.04
C LEU A 128 26.39 -19.84 0.90
N GLY A 129 26.33 -20.57 2.03
CA GLY A 129 26.26 -22.01 2.00
C GLY A 129 25.07 -22.54 1.20
N PRO A 130 25.02 -23.85 0.94
CA PRO A 130 23.88 -24.48 0.26
C PRO A 130 22.52 -24.16 0.90
N SER A 131 22.51 -23.71 2.16
CA SER A 131 21.39 -23.44 3.06
C SER A 131 20.81 -22.02 3.07
N PHE A 132 21.13 -21.12 2.13
CA PHE A 132 20.55 -19.75 2.15
C PHE A 132 19.01 -19.73 2.19
N LEU A 133 18.37 -20.61 1.42
CA LEU A 133 16.95 -20.92 1.58
C LEU A 133 16.82 -22.36 2.09
N PRO A 134 15.78 -22.69 2.87
CA PRO A 134 15.52 -24.05 3.31
C PRO A 134 15.44 -25.03 2.14
N SER A 135 15.93 -26.25 2.34
CA SER A 135 15.66 -27.36 1.42
C SER A 135 14.16 -27.57 1.30
N SER A 136 13.70 -28.06 0.14
CA SER A 136 12.29 -28.30 -0.12
C SER A 136 11.39 -27.06 0.09
N LEU A 137 11.93 -25.86 -0.20
CA LEU A 137 11.27 -24.56 0.01
C LEU A 137 9.79 -24.55 -0.42
N ARG A 138 9.48 -25.09 -1.60
CA ARG A 138 8.09 -25.17 -2.09
C ARG A 138 7.17 -25.99 -1.19
N LYS A 139 7.61 -27.20 -0.80
CA LYS A 139 6.84 -28.09 0.08
C LYS A 139 6.64 -27.42 1.45
N ASN A 140 7.70 -26.84 1.99
CA ASN A 140 7.67 -26.22 3.30
C ASN A 140 6.88 -24.91 3.32
N LEU A 141 6.96 -24.07 2.29
CA LEU A 141 6.10 -22.88 2.16
C LEU A 141 4.64 -23.26 1.92
N ALA A 142 4.37 -24.30 1.13
CA ALA A 142 3.02 -24.79 0.92
C ALA A 142 2.43 -25.31 2.24
N LYS A 143 3.15 -26.19 2.94
CA LYS A 143 2.80 -26.67 4.28
C LYS A 143 2.59 -25.49 5.23
N PHE A 144 3.56 -24.60 5.36
CA PHE A 144 3.45 -23.42 6.21
C PHE A 144 2.20 -22.58 5.89
N SER A 145 1.88 -22.39 4.60
CA SER A 145 0.68 -21.64 4.16
C SER A 145 -0.63 -22.40 4.38
N MET A 146 -0.61 -23.73 4.36
CA MET A 146 -1.76 -24.59 4.63
C MET A 146 -2.04 -24.67 6.13
N ASP A 147 -1.00 -24.85 6.93
CA ASP A 147 -1.03 -24.86 8.40
C ASP A 147 -1.48 -23.50 8.95
N THR A 148 -1.46 -22.44 8.14
CA THR A 148 -1.77 -21.11 8.66
C THR A 148 -3.24 -20.94 8.97
N PHE A 149 -4.14 -21.43 8.11
CA PHE A 149 -5.57 -21.18 8.25
C PHE A 149 -6.39 -22.24 7.50
N ASP A 150 -7.07 -23.12 8.25
CA ASP A 150 -8.12 -23.97 7.69
C ASP A 150 -9.43 -23.19 7.54
N LEU A 151 -9.40 -22.13 6.71
CA LEU A 151 -10.61 -21.44 6.32
C LEU A 151 -11.30 -22.22 5.22
N LYS A 152 -12.49 -22.74 5.52
CA LYS A 152 -13.35 -23.34 4.52
C LYS A 152 -13.87 -22.23 3.59
N LEU A 153 -13.51 -22.30 2.32
CA LEU A 153 -13.96 -21.35 1.31
C LEU A 153 -15.15 -21.93 0.52
N GLY A 154 -16.04 -21.05 0.12
CA GLY A 154 -16.99 -21.30 -0.96
C GLY A 154 -16.57 -20.50 -2.19
N PHE A 155 -16.81 -21.04 -3.37
CA PHE A 155 -16.59 -20.32 -4.62
C PHE A 155 -17.61 -20.75 -5.66
N GLU A 156 -17.93 -19.85 -6.57
CA GLU A 156 -18.79 -20.14 -7.72
C GLU A 156 -18.51 -19.16 -8.87
N LEU A 157 -18.97 -19.52 -10.07
CA LEU A 157 -18.95 -18.61 -11.23
C LEU A 157 -20.33 -17.96 -11.38
N VAL A 158 -20.39 -16.64 -11.12
CA VAL A 158 -21.63 -15.86 -11.17
C VAL A 158 -21.64 -14.99 -12.42
N ALA A 159 -22.78 -14.89 -13.09
CA ALA A 159 -22.95 -13.97 -14.21
C ALA A 159 -23.13 -12.53 -13.68
N LEU A 160 -22.08 -11.71 -13.72
CA LEU A 160 -22.05 -10.36 -13.17
C LEU A 160 -21.95 -9.30 -14.27
N GLU A 161 -22.56 -8.14 -14.02
CA GLU A 161 -22.46 -6.97 -14.89
C GLU A 161 -21.02 -6.41 -14.85
N ILE A 162 -20.39 -6.16 -16.00
CA ILE A 162 -19.03 -5.60 -16.08
C ILE A 162 -19.04 -4.09 -16.33
N GLY A 163 -18.07 -3.37 -15.78
CA GLY A 163 -17.91 -1.93 -16.01
C GLY A 163 -17.86 -1.55 -17.50
N GLY A 164 -18.67 -0.56 -17.90
CA GLY A 164 -18.70 -0.05 -19.28
C GLY A 164 -19.55 -0.87 -20.26
N SER A 165 -20.22 -1.94 -19.81
CA SER A 165 -21.17 -2.68 -20.64
C SER A 165 -22.38 -3.14 -19.83
N THR A 166 -23.51 -3.33 -20.49
CA THR A 166 -24.67 -4.04 -19.93
C THR A 166 -24.53 -5.57 -20.03
N ARG A 167 -23.38 -6.07 -20.52
CA ARG A 167 -23.15 -7.49 -20.70
C ARG A 167 -22.74 -8.13 -19.38
N ASN A 168 -23.32 -9.29 -19.13
CA ASN A 168 -22.92 -10.16 -18.03
C ASN A 168 -21.76 -11.05 -18.46
N ARG A 169 -20.80 -11.26 -17.57
CA ARG A 169 -19.73 -12.25 -17.73
C ARG A 169 -19.74 -13.18 -16.53
N ARG A 170 -19.36 -14.45 -16.75
CA ARG A 170 -19.05 -15.35 -15.64
C ARG A 170 -17.79 -14.86 -14.93
N CYS A 171 -17.99 -14.42 -13.69
CA CYS A 171 -16.98 -13.89 -12.80
C CYS A 171 -16.83 -14.84 -11.61
N LEU A 172 -15.59 -14.99 -11.13
CA LEU A 172 -15.33 -15.73 -9.90
C LEU A 172 -15.86 -14.94 -8.70
N HIS A 173 -16.68 -15.58 -7.88
CA HIS A 173 -17.04 -15.10 -6.55
C HIS A 173 -16.52 -16.10 -5.52
N VAL A 174 -15.88 -15.60 -4.46
CA VAL A 174 -15.30 -16.40 -3.37
C VAL A 174 -15.78 -15.82 -2.04
N TRP A 175 -16.07 -16.67 -1.06
CA TRP A 175 -16.45 -16.28 0.30
C TRP A 175 -15.93 -17.26 1.34
N ILE A 176 -15.79 -16.80 2.59
CA ILE A 176 -15.50 -17.65 3.74
C ILE A 176 -16.80 -18.29 4.22
N ARG A 177 -16.84 -19.62 4.37
CA ARG A 177 -18.02 -20.36 4.87
C ARG A 177 -18.30 -20.09 6.34
N GLU A 178 -17.26 -19.83 7.13
CA GLU A 178 -17.32 -19.58 8.57
C GLU A 178 -16.65 -18.22 8.91
N PRO A 179 -17.29 -17.06 8.63
CA PRO A 179 -16.69 -15.74 8.80
C PRO A 179 -16.22 -15.43 10.24
N ALA A 180 -16.84 -16.03 11.25
CA ALA A 180 -16.48 -15.86 12.65
C ALA A 180 -15.05 -16.35 12.94
N VAL A 181 -14.64 -17.48 12.34
CA VAL A 181 -13.28 -18.03 12.45
C VAL A 181 -12.25 -17.02 11.93
N ALA A 182 -12.59 -16.31 10.85
CA ALA A 182 -11.74 -15.26 10.31
C ALA A 182 -11.47 -14.13 11.34
N ILE A 183 -12.49 -13.71 12.11
CA ILE A 183 -12.32 -12.70 13.16
C ILE A 183 -11.57 -13.27 14.38
N GLN A 184 -11.90 -14.49 14.82
CA GLN A 184 -11.19 -15.17 15.91
C GLN A 184 -9.68 -15.18 15.66
N ARG A 185 -9.26 -15.50 14.42
CA ARG A 185 -7.86 -15.51 14.01
C ARG A 185 -7.20 -14.13 13.99
N LEU A 186 -7.92 -13.08 13.59
CA LEU A 186 -7.41 -11.70 13.68
C LEU A 186 -7.15 -11.29 15.14
N VAL A 187 -8.02 -11.71 16.06
CA VAL A 187 -7.88 -11.46 17.51
C VAL A 187 -6.72 -12.27 18.08
N GLN A 188 -6.67 -13.58 17.82
CA GLN A 188 -5.59 -14.47 18.24
C GLN A 188 -4.23 -13.93 17.78
N SER A 189 -4.11 -13.57 16.50
CA SER A 189 -2.92 -12.93 15.95
C SER A 189 -2.51 -11.67 16.72
N ALA A 190 -3.47 -10.81 17.07
CA ALA A 190 -3.17 -9.58 17.81
C ALA A 190 -2.70 -9.85 19.24
N LEU A 191 -3.29 -10.84 19.91
CA LEU A 191 -2.90 -11.26 21.27
C LEU A 191 -1.48 -11.81 21.27
N VAL A 192 -1.19 -12.80 20.42
CA VAL A 192 0.14 -13.44 20.33
C VAL A 192 1.22 -12.46 19.85
N ALA A 193 0.87 -11.49 19.00
CA ALA A 193 1.80 -10.44 18.57
C ALA A 193 2.02 -9.35 19.64
N ALA A 194 1.39 -9.44 20.81
CA ALA A 194 1.35 -8.39 21.84
C ALA A 194 0.92 -7.02 21.28
N LYS A 195 0.00 -7.03 20.32
CA LYS A 195 -0.57 -5.84 19.68
C LYS A 195 -2.02 -5.60 20.00
N PHE A 196 -2.69 -6.52 20.69
CA PHE A 196 -4.07 -6.35 21.08
C PHE A 196 -4.21 -5.17 22.05
N GLU A 197 -5.13 -4.25 21.75
CA GLU A 197 -5.40 -3.07 22.58
C GLU A 197 -6.82 -3.19 23.14
N ARG A 198 -6.98 -3.01 24.46
CA ARG A 198 -8.32 -2.92 25.07
C ARG A 198 -9.09 -1.78 24.42
N SER A 199 -10.40 -1.95 24.21
CA SER A 199 -11.24 -0.95 23.53
C SER A 199 -11.14 0.44 24.14
N LEU A 200 -11.04 0.52 25.47
CA LEU A 200 -10.97 1.79 26.21
C LEU A 200 -9.69 2.59 25.91
N VAL A 201 -8.62 1.95 25.43
CA VAL A 201 -7.34 2.60 25.10
C VAL A 201 -7.46 3.49 23.87
N PHE A 202 -8.32 3.12 22.91
CA PHE A 202 -8.47 3.84 21.66
C PHE A 202 -9.88 4.37 21.40
N SER A 203 -10.87 4.05 22.25
CA SER A 203 -12.29 4.40 22.06
C SER A 203 -13.00 4.65 23.40
N ASN A 204 -14.30 4.97 23.36
CA ASN A 204 -15.18 5.08 24.52
C ASN A 204 -15.82 3.75 24.94
N HIS A 205 -15.53 2.66 24.24
CA HIS A 205 -16.08 1.34 24.52
C HIS A 205 -15.31 0.62 25.63
N ILE A 206 -16.02 -0.13 26.48
CA ILE A 206 -15.43 -0.85 27.62
C ILE A 206 -15.64 -2.36 27.42
N ASP A 207 -14.54 -3.11 27.40
CA ASP A 207 -14.51 -4.57 27.21
C ASP A 207 -15.30 -5.02 25.97
N GLU A 208 -15.10 -4.30 24.87
CA GLU A 208 -15.68 -4.64 23.57
C GLU A 208 -14.59 -5.00 22.55
N LEU A 209 -14.96 -5.86 21.60
CA LEU A 209 -14.20 -6.10 20.38
C LEU A 209 -14.81 -5.29 19.25
N VAL A 210 -14.15 -4.22 18.85
CA VAL A 210 -14.54 -3.39 17.71
C VAL A 210 -14.10 -4.09 16.41
N VAL A 211 -15.05 -4.44 15.56
CA VAL A 211 -14.83 -5.01 14.24
C VAL A 211 -15.28 -3.99 13.20
N ILE A 212 -14.38 -3.59 12.31
CA ILE A 212 -14.67 -2.67 11.21
C ILE A 212 -14.81 -3.47 9.94
N GLN A 213 -15.89 -3.23 9.19
CA GLN A 213 -16.16 -3.83 7.90
C GLN A 213 -16.28 -2.75 6.82
N GLY A 214 -15.86 -3.04 5.60
CA GLY A 214 -16.05 -2.16 4.47
C GLY A 214 -15.92 -2.89 3.15
N SER A 215 -16.72 -2.47 2.18
CA SER A 215 -16.80 -3.01 0.84
C SER A 215 -16.35 -1.94 -0.14
N ASP A 216 -15.32 -2.25 -0.91
CA ASP A 216 -14.79 -1.32 -1.91
C ASP A 216 -14.37 -2.08 -3.17
N ARG A 217 -14.25 -1.33 -4.27
CA ARG A 217 -13.71 -1.81 -5.54
C ARG A 217 -12.31 -1.27 -5.75
N GLY A 218 -11.33 -2.16 -5.63
CA GLY A 218 -9.95 -1.90 -6.03
C GLY A 218 -9.57 -2.64 -7.31
N GLY A 219 -9.46 -1.90 -8.42
CA GLY A 219 -9.10 -2.46 -9.73
C GLY A 219 -10.17 -3.41 -10.27
N ASP A 220 -9.78 -4.66 -10.48
CA ASP A 220 -10.66 -5.73 -10.97
C ASP A 220 -11.38 -6.48 -9.85
N ILE A 221 -11.21 -6.09 -8.58
CA ILE A 221 -11.77 -6.83 -7.44
C ILE A 221 -12.73 -5.92 -6.67
N THR A 222 -13.93 -6.41 -6.41
CA THR A 222 -14.79 -5.87 -5.35
C THR A 222 -14.77 -6.84 -4.20
N ALA A 223 -14.38 -6.36 -3.02
CA ALA A 223 -14.22 -7.19 -1.83
C ALA A 223 -14.91 -6.54 -0.63
N ASN A 224 -15.55 -7.36 0.21
CA ASN A 224 -15.89 -7.00 1.57
C ASN A 224 -14.73 -7.41 2.47
N LEU A 225 -14.11 -6.43 3.10
CA LEU A 225 -12.96 -6.58 3.98
C LEU A 225 -13.39 -6.33 5.42
N VAL A 226 -12.78 -7.05 6.35
CA VAL A 226 -12.93 -6.86 7.79
C VAL A 226 -11.60 -6.71 8.47
N ARG A 227 -11.59 -6.03 9.61
CA ARG A 227 -10.45 -5.93 10.52
C ARG A 227 -10.92 -5.67 11.94
N ILE A 228 -10.01 -5.80 12.91
CA ILE A 228 -10.28 -5.45 14.30
C ILE A 228 -9.67 -4.09 14.66
N GLY A 229 -10.43 -3.25 15.36
CA GLY A 229 -9.96 -1.96 15.89
C GLY A 229 -9.00 -2.13 17.06
N ASN A 230 -9.21 -3.19 17.87
CA ASN A 230 -8.46 -3.61 19.06
C ASN A 230 -7.04 -4.11 18.77
N ARG A 231 -6.28 -3.39 17.97
CA ARG A 231 -4.94 -3.80 17.56
C ARG A 231 -4.07 -2.60 17.27
N SER A 232 -2.88 -2.46 17.82
CA SER A 232 -2.01 -1.31 17.52
C SER A 232 -1.77 -1.14 16.02
N GLY A 233 -2.09 0.05 15.50
CA GLY A 233 -2.11 0.30 14.05
C GLY A 233 -3.24 -0.42 13.31
N GLY A 234 -4.42 -0.57 13.93
CA GLY A 234 -5.53 -1.40 13.46
C GLY A 234 -6.08 -1.03 12.09
N ASN A 235 -5.83 0.18 11.59
CA ASN A 235 -6.14 0.60 10.22
C ASN A 235 -5.06 0.20 9.17
N ALA A 236 -4.08 -0.64 9.52
CA ALA A 236 -3.10 -1.10 8.54
C ALA A 236 -3.69 -2.16 7.59
N SER A 237 -3.31 -2.10 6.31
CA SER A 237 -3.82 -3.01 5.27
C SER A 237 -3.53 -4.48 5.54
N GLN A 238 -2.41 -4.78 6.19
CA GLN A 238 -2.01 -6.15 6.54
C GLN A 238 -2.94 -6.82 7.58
N HIS A 239 -3.82 -6.04 8.20
CA HIS A 239 -4.79 -6.53 9.18
C HIS A 239 -6.21 -6.61 8.60
N CYS A 240 -6.36 -6.30 7.31
CA CYS A 240 -7.62 -6.38 6.59
C CYS A 240 -7.74 -7.74 5.90
N LEU A 241 -8.82 -8.45 6.16
CA LEU A 241 -9.11 -9.77 5.63
C LEU A 241 -10.36 -9.73 4.75
N PRO A 242 -10.32 -10.26 3.51
CA PRO A 242 -11.54 -10.43 2.72
C PRO A 242 -12.47 -11.47 3.33
N LEU A 243 -13.71 -11.11 3.68
CA LEU A 243 -14.76 -12.10 3.97
C LEU A 243 -15.34 -12.69 2.68
N SER A 244 -15.43 -11.88 1.64
CA SER A 244 -15.97 -12.26 0.35
C SER A 244 -15.45 -11.29 -0.72
N PHE A 245 -15.17 -11.79 -1.93
CA PHE A 245 -14.82 -10.94 -3.08
C PHE A 245 -15.25 -11.55 -4.41
N TYR A 246 -15.47 -10.69 -5.41
CA TYR A 246 -15.65 -11.12 -6.79
C TYR A 246 -14.74 -10.36 -7.76
N GLU A 247 -14.38 -11.01 -8.87
CA GLU A 247 -13.51 -10.46 -9.91
C GLU A 247 -14.32 -9.82 -11.06
N LEU A 248 -13.77 -8.80 -11.71
CA LEU A 248 -14.22 -8.12 -12.95
C LEU A 248 -15.61 -7.47 -12.96
N GLY A 249 -16.48 -7.82 -12.02
CA GLY A 249 -17.81 -7.25 -11.89
C GLY A 249 -17.75 -5.78 -11.48
N LYS A 250 -18.76 -5.00 -11.91
CA LYS A 250 -18.94 -3.63 -11.42
C LYS A 250 -19.47 -3.66 -9.99
N GLU A 251 -19.12 -2.65 -9.20
CA GLU A 251 -19.71 -2.39 -7.89
C GLU A 251 -21.12 -1.80 -8.10
N SER A 252 -22.14 -2.66 -8.04
CA SER A 252 -23.53 -2.29 -8.26
C SER A 252 -24.45 -3.13 -7.39
N TYR A 253 -25.65 -2.61 -7.14
CA TYR A 253 -26.65 -3.26 -6.30
C TYR A 253 -26.86 -4.74 -6.66
N PHE A 254 -27.12 -5.05 -7.94
CA PHE A 254 -27.43 -6.41 -8.37
C PHE A 254 -26.27 -7.37 -8.18
N ASN A 255 -25.05 -6.96 -8.57
CA ASN A 255 -23.85 -7.78 -8.35
C ASN A 255 -23.61 -8.02 -6.86
N LEU A 256 -23.71 -6.97 -6.03
CA LEU A 256 -23.53 -7.06 -4.58
C LEU A 256 -24.57 -8.00 -3.93
N ARG A 257 -25.84 -7.90 -4.34
CA ARG A 257 -26.93 -8.78 -3.88
C ARG A 257 -26.71 -10.24 -4.27
N GLN A 258 -26.22 -10.52 -5.47
CA GLN A 258 -26.00 -11.88 -5.95
C GLN A 258 -24.75 -12.53 -5.33
N THR A 259 -23.78 -11.72 -4.90
CA THR A 259 -22.47 -12.16 -4.41
C THR A 259 -22.30 -11.96 -2.90
N ILE A 260 -21.68 -10.86 -2.47
CA ILE A 260 -21.25 -10.57 -1.10
C ILE A 260 -22.43 -10.58 -0.12
N PHE A 261 -23.53 -9.94 -0.51
CA PHE A 261 -24.72 -9.78 0.32
C PHE A 261 -25.85 -10.72 -0.09
N ASN A 262 -25.50 -11.88 -0.64
CA ASN A 262 -26.47 -12.92 -0.95
C ASN A 262 -27.02 -13.51 0.36
N PRO A 263 -28.35 -13.54 0.58
CA PRO A 263 -28.96 -14.08 1.80
C PRO A 263 -28.64 -15.57 2.03
N HIS A 264 -28.32 -16.32 0.98
CA HIS A 264 -27.95 -17.73 1.06
C HIS A 264 -26.48 -17.95 1.40
N LYS A 265 -25.69 -16.88 1.52
CA LYS A 265 -24.28 -16.94 1.89
C LYS A 265 -24.07 -16.43 3.31
N PRO A 266 -23.15 -17.02 4.07
CA PRO A 266 -22.96 -16.72 5.49
C PRO A 266 -22.50 -15.28 5.73
N THR A 267 -21.84 -14.65 4.76
CA THR A 267 -21.30 -13.29 4.88
C THR A 267 -22.36 -12.26 5.24
N ARG A 268 -23.52 -12.23 4.57
CA ARG A 268 -24.56 -11.22 4.86
C ARG A 268 -25.07 -11.33 6.29
N ASN A 269 -25.50 -12.53 6.69
CA ASN A 269 -26.09 -12.75 8.02
C ASN A 269 -25.08 -12.53 9.14
N PHE A 270 -23.80 -12.86 8.90
CA PHE A 270 -22.72 -12.54 9.81
C PHE A 270 -22.53 -11.04 9.99
N LEU A 271 -22.48 -10.27 8.90
CA LEU A 271 -22.35 -8.81 8.98
C LEU A 271 -23.55 -8.16 9.68
N ILE A 272 -24.77 -8.62 9.42
CA ILE A 272 -25.97 -8.16 10.13
C ILE A 272 -25.82 -8.41 11.64
N GLY A 273 -25.46 -9.64 12.04
CA GLY A 273 -25.27 -9.96 13.46
C GLY A 273 -24.15 -9.14 14.13
N LEU A 274 -23.10 -8.75 13.39
CA LEU A 274 -22.05 -7.87 13.89
C LEU A 274 -22.59 -6.46 14.17
N LEU A 275 -23.39 -5.91 13.27
CA LEU A 275 -23.97 -4.57 13.41
C LEU A 275 -25.05 -4.51 14.50
N GLU A 276 -25.77 -5.60 14.70
CA GLU A 276 -26.76 -5.77 15.77
C GLU A 276 -26.14 -6.12 17.13
N LYS A 277 -24.80 -6.33 17.21
CA LYS A 277 -24.08 -6.71 18.43
C LYS A 277 -24.54 -8.06 19.01
N ASN A 278 -24.89 -8.99 18.13
CA ASN A 278 -25.34 -10.34 18.51
C ASN A 278 -24.18 -11.29 18.88
N TYR A 279 -22.93 -10.86 18.72
CA TYR A 279 -21.75 -11.70 18.89
C TYR A 279 -20.95 -11.33 20.13
N HIS A 280 -20.34 -12.33 20.74
CA HIS A 280 -19.39 -12.20 21.85
C HIS A 280 -18.11 -12.97 21.50
N MET A 281 -16.96 -12.46 21.91
CA MET A 281 -15.66 -13.08 21.70
C MET A 281 -15.11 -13.54 23.04
N ILE A 282 -14.97 -14.85 23.22
CA ILE A 282 -14.23 -15.45 24.32
C ILE A 282 -12.77 -15.59 23.88
N THR A 283 -11.86 -14.99 24.64
CA THR A 283 -10.42 -15.15 24.45
C THR A 283 -9.83 -15.91 25.62
N VAL A 284 -9.03 -16.93 25.33
CA VAL A 284 -8.24 -17.69 26.29
C VAL A 284 -6.78 -17.43 25.97
N THR A 285 -5.99 -16.94 26.92
CA THR A 285 -4.57 -16.65 26.70
C THR A 285 -3.71 -17.36 27.72
N ILE A 286 -2.57 -17.89 27.25
CA ILE A 286 -1.50 -18.37 28.11
C ILE A 286 -0.41 -17.29 28.12
N SER A 287 -0.02 -16.85 29.31
CA SER A 287 1.05 -15.89 29.50
C SER A 287 2.13 -16.49 30.40
N ASN A 288 3.39 -16.27 30.05
CA ASN A 288 4.49 -16.67 30.92
C ASN A 288 4.60 -15.76 32.16
N GLU A 289 5.56 -16.06 33.05
CA GLU A 289 5.83 -15.27 34.27
C GLU A 289 6.07 -13.77 34.00
N SER A 290 6.58 -13.41 32.81
CA SER A 290 6.79 -12.01 32.42
C SER A 290 5.52 -11.28 31.96
N GLY A 291 4.39 -12.00 31.92
CA GLY A 291 3.11 -11.52 31.41
C GLY A 291 3.03 -11.47 29.88
N ALA A 292 4.01 -12.02 29.17
CA ALA A 292 3.99 -12.09 27.71
C ALA A 292 3.08 -13.23 27.26
N VAL A 293 2.10 -12.90 26.42
CA VAL A 293 1.18 -13.90 25.83
C VAL A 293 1.98 -14.82 24.93
N MET A 294 2.08 -16.09 25.31
CA MET A 294 2.77 -17.14 24.58
C MET A 294 1.87 -17.75 23.52
N ASP A 295 0.61 -18.00 23.88
CA ASP A 295 -0.41 -18.53 22.99
C ASP A 295 -1.80 -18.00 23.35
N ALA A 296 -2.73 -18.07 22.40
CA ALA A 296 -4.11 -17.68 22.60
C ALA A 296 -5.06 -18.53 21.74
N GLN A 297 -6.27 -18.78 22.26
CA GLN A 297 -7.39 -19.29 21.48
C GLN A 297 -8.57 -18.34 21.61
N CYS A 298 -9.38 -18.25 20.56
CA CYS A 298 -10.49 -17.33 20.47
C CYS A 298 -11.71 -18.06 19.92
N SER A 299 -12.85 -17.95 20.60
CA SER A 299 -14.13 -18.46 20.09
C SER A 299 -15.16 -17.34 20.08
N MET A 300 -15.90 -17.26 18.98
CA MET A 300 -16.92 -16.23 18.77
C MET A 300 -18.29 -16.89 18.83
N LEU A 301 -19.11 -16.46 19.79
CA LEU A 301 -20.40 -17.04 20.09
C LEU A 301 -21.51 -16.06 19.68
N ARG A 302 -22.67 -16.60 19.28
CA ARG A 302 -23.89 -15.82 19.07
C ARG A 302 -24.90 -16.20 20.12
N PHE A 303 -25.20 -15.28 21.03
CA PHE A 303 -26.30 -15.46 21.97
C PHE A 303 -27.58 -14.97 21.30
N VAL A 304 -28.57 -15.85 21.15
CA VAL A 304 -29.90 -15.46 20.68
C VAL A 304 -30.73 -15.24 21.93
N VAL A 305 -30.86 -13.98 22.32
CA VAL A 305 -31.71 -13.57 23.44
C VAL A 305 -32.99 -12.98 22.85
N PRO A 306 -34.18 -13.55 23.09
CA PRO A 306 -35.43 -12.98 22.65
C PRO A 306 -35.59 -11.56 23.22
N SER A 307 -35.45 -10.54 22.35
CA SER A 307 -35.80 -9.14 22.58
C SER A 307 -35.40 -8.51 23.93
N MET A 308 -34.18 -8.72 24.43
CA MET A 308 -33.69 -7.88 25.52
C MET A 308 -33.38 -6.48 24.98
N SER A 309 -34.10 -5.49 25.50
CA SER A 309 -33.82 -4.07 25.27
C SER A 309 -32.32 -3.80 25.45
N SER A 310 -31.70 -3.20 24.44
CA SER A 310 -30.27 -2.90 24.35
C SER A 310 -29.71 -2.34 25.67
N GLY A 311 -28.96 -3.13 26.43
CA GLY A 311 -28.33 -2.65 27.67
C GLY A 311 -27.88 -3.70 28.67
N HIS A 312 -28.26 -4.97 28.54
CA HIS A 312 -27.83 -6.00 29.49
C HIS A 312 -26.42 -6.48 29.17
N ARG A 313 -25.54 -6.40 30.17
CA ARG A 313 -24.14 -6.82 30.08
C ARG A 313 -24.05 -8.24 30.63
N ILE A 314 -23.61 -9.19 29.81
CA ILE A 314 -23.29 -10.53 30.28
C ILE A 314 -22.00 -10.40 31.11
N SER A 315 -22.08 -10.63 32.42
CA SER A 315 -20.91 -10.73 33.28
C SER A 315 -20.42 -12.17 33.27
N LEU A 316 -19.13 -12.37 33.04
CA LEU A 316 -18.49 -13.66 33.27
C LEU A 316 -17.90 -13.67 34.68
N THR A 317 -18.25 -14.70 35.45
CA THR A 317 -17.65 -14.92 36.76
C THR A 317 -16.85 -16.21 36.69
N ARG A 318 -15.54 -16.14 36.95
CA ARG A 318 -14.67 -17.33 37.04
C ARG A 318 -15.07 -18.08 38.30
N HIS A 319 -15.41 -19.37 38.20
CA HIS A 319 -15.60 -20.21 39.37
C HIS A 319 -14.23 -20.49 40.01
N PRO A 320 -14.01 -20.11 41.29
CA PRO A 320 -12.73 -20.34 41.97
C PRO A 320 -12.48 -21.81 42.33
N GLU A 321 -13.52 -22.65 42.37
CA GLU A 321 -13.49 -23.96 43.04
C GLU A 321 -13.03 -25.15 42.16
N ASP A 322 -12.67 -24.91 40.89
CA ASP A 322 -12.42 -25.98 39.90
C ASP A 322 -10.92 -26.26 39.63
N GLU A 323 -10.02 -25.92 40.57
CA GLU A 323 -8.57 -26.09 40.36
C GLU A 323 -8.10 -27.56 40.26
N THR A 324 -8.87 -28.58 40.64
CA THR A 324 -8.35 -29.97 40.68
C THR A 324 -9.35 -31.12 40.51
N ALA A 325 -10.52 -30.96 39.89
CA ALA A 325 -11.36 -32.12 39.55
C ALA A 325 -10.93 -32.73 38.20
N PRO A 326 -10.28 -33.93 38.15
CA PRO A 326 -10.00 -34.60 36.89
C PRO A 326 -11.33 -35.00 36.24
N ILE A 327 -11.71 -34.29 35.18
CA ILE A 327 -12.82 -34.68 34.32
C ILE A 327 -12.42 -36.00 33.67
N ARG A 328 -13.00 -37.11 34.13
CA ARG A 328 -12.84 -38.41 33.47
C ARG A 328 -13.36 -38.28 32.05
N ALA A 329 -12.43 -38.29 31.09
CA ALA A 329 -12.71 -38.29 29.67
C ALA A 329 -13.33 -39.63 29.27
N GLU A 330 -14.64 -39.81 29.50
CA GLU A 330 -15.38 -40.86 28.82
C GLU A 330 -15.72 -40.39 27.40
N ASN A 331 -14.86 -40.79 26.46
CA ASN A 331 -15.07 -40.99 25.02
C ASN A 331 -16.26 -40.23 24.37
N GLN A 332 -16.05 -38.96 24.05
CA GLN A 332 -16.71 -38.32 22.91
C GLN A 332 -15.68 -37.68 21.99
N GLU A 333 -14.98 -38.52 21.22
CA GLU A 333 -14.23 -38.08 20.05
C GLU A 333 -15.21 -37.70 18.93
N ARG A 334 -15.68 -36.45 18.95
CA ARG A 334 -16.04 -35.75 17.71
C ARG A 334 -15.52 -34.33 17.80
N ALA A 335 -14.38 -34.08 17.16
CA ALA A 335 -13.93 -32.73 16.84
C ALA A 335 -14.96 -32.13 15.87
N LEU A 336 -15.91 -31.36 16.40
CA LEU A 336 -16.73 -30.49 15.57
C LEU A 336 -15.88 -29.27 15.20
N PRO A 337 -15.88 -28.83 13.93
CA PRO A 337 -15.19 -27.61 13.53
C PRO A 337 -15.79 -26.40 14.29
N PRO A 338 -15.01 -25.32 14.53
CA PRO A 338 -15.45 -24.11 15.23
C PRO A 338 -16.61 -23.44 14.50
N THR A 339 -17.83 -23.88 14.81
CA THR A 339 -19.05 -23.37 14.20
C THR A 339 -19.56 -22.26 15.09
N VAL A 340 -20.20 -21.23 14.52
CA VAL A 340 -20.91 -20.26 15.38
C VAL A 340 -22.00 -21.01 16.12
N HIS A 341 -21.78 -21.23 17.42
CA HIS A 341 -22.79 -21.83 18.27
C HIS A 341 -23.87 -20.79 18.53
N ILE A 342 -25.07 -21.10 18.06
CA ILE A 342 -26.29 -20.40 18.42
C ILE A 342 -26.73 -21.03 19.73
N ILE A 343 -26.60 -20.28 20.83
CA ILE A 343 -27.17 -20.67 22.10
C ILE A 343 -28.57 -20.09 22.13
N ASP A 344 -29.56 -20.96 21.93
CA ASP A 344 -30.97 -20.58 21.97
C ASP A 344 -31.47 -20.68 23.42
N ALA A 345 -31.72 -19.53 24.03
CA ALA A 345 -32.24 -19.46 25.39
C ALA A 345 -33.78 -19.44 25.39
N THR A 346 -34.43 -20.26 24.56
CA THR A 346 -35.90 -20.25 24.37
C THR A 346 -36.69 -21.02 25.42
N ASP A 347 -36.03 -21.62 26.41
CA ASP A 347 -36.72 -22.32 27.50
C ASP A 347 -37.33 -21.29 28.48
N GLU A 348 -38.46 -20.70 28.06
CA GLU A 348 -39.15 -19.59 28.75
C GLU A 348 -39.50 -19.93 30.21
N GLU A 349 -39.75 -21.20 30.54
CA GLU A 349 -40.03 -21.63 31.92
C GLU A 349 -38.79 -21.56 32.83
N SER A 350 -37.58 -21.77 32.28
CA SER A 350 -36.32 -21.62 33.00
C SER A 350 -35.94 -20.15 33.24
N LEU A 351 -36.52 -19.22 32.49
CA LEU A 351 -36.15 -17.80 32.45
C LEU A 351 -37.11 -16.87 33.18
N ARG A 352 -38.37 -17.29 33.41
CA ARG A 352 -39.41 -16.45 34.03
C ARG A 352 -39.21 -16.16 35.52
N GLY A 353 -38.27 -16.83 36.21
CA GLY A 353 -38.02 -16.66 37.64
C GLY A 353 -36.74 -15.90 38.03
N SER A 354 -35.86 -15.60 37.08
CA SER A 354 -34.53 -15.06 37.35
C SER A 354 -34.23 -13.92 36.39
N HIS A 355 -34.28 -12.69 36.88
CA HIS A 355 -33.67 -11.55 36.19
C HIS A 355 -32.14 -11.67 36.08
N ASP A 356 -31.55 -12.72 36.67
CA ASP A 356 -30.13 -13.05 36.69
C ASP A 356 -29.78 -14.23 35.76
N ILE A 357 -29.99 -14.06 34.45
CA ILE A 357 -29.14 -14.72 33.44
C ILE A 357 -27.70 -14.13 33.48
N ALA A 358 -27.42 -13.21 34.43
CA ALA A 358 -26.31 -12.29 34.45
C ALA A 358 -24.92 -12.92 34.66
N SER A 359 -24.83 -14.20 35.02
CA SER A 359 -23.56 -14.87 35.26
C SER A 359 -23.42 -16.14 34.41
N LEU A 360 -22.43 -16.13 33.54
CA LEU A 360 -21.93 -17.32 32.86
C LEU A 360 -20.61 -17.74 33.52
N SER A 361 -20.37 -19.05 33.63
CA SER A 361 -19.09 -19.61 34.08
C SER A 361 -18.42 -20.41 32.97
N ILE A 362 -17.09 -20.34 32.91
CA ILE A 362 -16.26 -21.05 31.94
C ILE A 362 -15.41 -22.05 32.71
N GLN A 363 -15.51 -23.32 32.33
CA GLN A 363 -14.72 -24.43 32.86
C GLN A 363 -13.80 -24.95 31.75
N MET A 364 -12.50 -25.12 32.02
CA MET A 364 -11.57 -25.60 31.01
C MET A 364 -11.63 -27.10 30.84
N ILE A 365 -11.45 -27.56 29.60
CA ILE A 365 -11.27 -28.98 29.28
C ILE A 365 -9.77 -29.24 29.23
N VAL A 366 -9.28 -30.03 30.17
CA VAL A 366 -7.86 -30.38 30.31
C VAL A 366 -7.71 -31.88 30.01
N SER A 367 -6.69 -32.26 29.24
CA SER A 367 -6.26 -33.68 29.18
C SER A 367 -5.09 -33.91 30.11
N SER A 368 -5.04 -35.10 30.74
CA SER A 368 -3.97 -35.49 31.66
C SER A 368 -2.60 -35.26 31.03
N ALA A 369 -1.68 -34.67 31.81
CA ALA A 369 -0.30 -34.43 31.41
C ALA A 369 0.33 -35.71 30.84
N GLU A 370 0.89 -35.60 29.63
CA GLU A 370 1.91 -36.56 29.18
C GLU A 370 3.21 -36.29 29.97
N GLU A 371 4.22 -37.15 29.85
CA GLU A 371 5.42 -37.24 30.70
C GLU A 371 6.29 -35.96 30.87
N ASP A 372 5.90 -34.82 30.28
CA ASP A 372 6.71 -33.59 30.11
C ASP A 372 6.20 -32.34 30.89
N ASP A 373 5.51 -32.49 32.03
CA ASP A 373 5.01 -31.39 32.91
C ASP A 373 4.05 -30.35 32.29
N ASP A 374 3.81 -30.36 30.96
CA ASP A 374 2.90 -29.45 30.29
C ASP A 374 1.41 -29.84 30.45
N ILE A 375 0.57 -28.85 30.78
CA ILE A 375 -0.88 -28.99 30.86
C ILE A 375 -1.49 -28.71 29.48
N VAL A 376 -2.17 -29.72 28.92
CA VAL A 376 -2.82 -29.62 27.60
C VAL A 376 -4.28 -29.20 27.76
N HIS A 377 -4.57 -27.94 27.42
CA HIS A 377 -5.93 -27.41 27.38
C HIS A 377 -6.56 -27.63 26.00
N ARG A 378 -7.64 -28.42 25.95
CA ARG A 378 -8.32 -28.82 24.71
C ARG A 378 -9.50 -27.94 24.32
N GLY A 379 -10.07 -27.19 25.26
CA GLY A 379 -11.28 -26.43 25.03
C GLY A 379 -11.88 -25.87 26.31
N PHE A 380 -13.16 -25.50 26.26
CA PHE A 380 -13.90 -25.01 27.41
C PHE A 380 -15.38 -25.42 27.38
N ILE A 381 -15.99 -25.45 28.57
CA ILE A 381 -17.40 -25.66 28.81
C ILE A 381 -17.97 -24.35 29.36
N LEU A 382 -18.98 -23.80 28.69
CA LEU A 382 -19.74 -22.65 29.16
C LEU A 382 -20.96 -23.15 29.92
N ARG A 383 -21.16 -22.65 31.14
CA ARG A 383 -22.32 -22.95 31.98
C ARG A 383 -23.08 -21.69 32.35
N ASN A 384 -24.38 -21.82 32.61
CA ASN A 384 -25.16 -20.73 33.19
C ASN A 384 -25.01 -20.68 34.72
N CYS A 385 -25.65 -19.71 35.36
CA CYS A 385 -25.67 -19.52 36.81
C CYS A 385 -26.22 -20.73 37.60
N LEU A 386 -26.97 -21.63 36.95
CA LEU A 386 -27.49 -22.87 37.54
C LEU A 386 -26.54 -24.07 37.35
N GLY A 387 -25.33 -23.84 36.80
CA GLY A 387 -24.36 -24.88 36.48
C GLY A 387 -24.71 -25.74 35.26
N ARG A 388 -25.82 -25.45 34.56
CA ARG A 388 -26.21 -26.18 33.33
C ARG A 388 -25.25 -25.85 32.20
N ILE A 389 -24.77 -26.87 31.51
CA ILE A 389 -23.90 -26.71 30.34
C ILE A 389 -24.70 -26.08 29.20
N LEU A 390 -24.24 -24.93 28.73
CA LEU A 390 -24.78 -24.24 27.56
C LEU A 390 -24.03 -24.62 26.29
N LEU A 391 -22.71 -24.77 26.39
CA LEU A 391 -21.84 -25.06 25.26
C LEU A 391 -20.59 -25.81 25.72
N THR A 392 -20.13 -26.73 24.88
CA THR A 392 -18.79 -27.33 24.96
C THR A 392 -18.09 -27.00 23.66
N GLU A 393 -17.00 -26.25 23.75
CA GLU A 393 -16.20 -25.80 22.61
C GLU A 393 -14.80 -26.42 22.70
N PHE A 394 -14.32 -27.00 21.60
CA PHE A 394 -12.95 -27.49 21.49
C PHE A 394 -12.12 -26.53 20.64
N PHE A 395 -10.88 -26.28 21.06
CA PHE A 395 -9.97 -25.48 20.27
C PHE A 395 -9.51 -26.26 19.04
N SER A 396 -9.29 -25.55 17.93
CA SER A 396 -8.70 -26.15 16.73
C SER A 396 -7.27 -26.63 16.95
N GLU A 397 -6.57 -26.00 17.90
CA GLU A 397 -5.21 -26.32 18.32
C GLU A 397 -5.20 -26.32 19.85
N HIS A 398 -4.54 -27.31 20.45
CA HIS A 398 -4.43 -27.38 21.90
C HIS A 398 -3.54 -26.25 22.42
N LEU A 399 -3.91 -25.72 23.57
CA LEU A 399 -3.13 -24.75 24.31
C LEU A 399 -2.21 -25.53 25.26
N LEU A 400 -0.90 -25.38 25.09
CA LEU A 400 0.12 -25.98 25.97
C LEU A 400 0.55 -24.92 26.98
N ALA A 401 0.31 -25.18 28.26
CA ALA A 401 0.72 -24.31 29.37
C ALA A 401 1.70 -25.06 30.26
N ALA A 402 2.85 -24.45 30.54
CA ALA A 402 3.70 -24.92 31.64
C ALA A 402 2.97 -24.70 32.98
N THR A 403 3.38 -25.42 34.04
CA THR A 403 2.77 -25.31 35.36
C THR A 403 2.79 -23.90 35.95
N GLU A 404 3.80 -23.10 35.58
CA GLU A 404 4.02 -21.72 35.99
C GLU A 404 3.31 -20.68 35.10
N ASP A 405 2.78 -21.09 33.95
CA ASP A 405 2.10 -20.18 33.04
C ASP A 405 0.74 -19.73 33.61
N THR A 406 0.38 -18.48 33.35
CA THR A 406 -0.91 -17.91 33.75
C THR A 406 -1.93 -18.04 32.62
N LEU A 407 -3.04 -18.73 32.91
CA LEU A 407 -4.20 -18.81 32.04
C LEU A 407 -5.19 -17.67 32.33
N SER A 408 -5.55 -16.90 31.30
CA SER A 408 -6.48 -15.77 31.41
C SER A 408 -7.66 -15.87 30.44
N PHE A 409 -8.83 -15.37 30.88
CA PHE A 409 -10.08 -15.41 30.13
C PHE A 409 -10.68 -14.02 30.01
N ASN A 410 -11.19 -13.69 28.83
CA ASN A 410 -12.02 -12.50 28.65
C ASN A 410 -13.21 -12.84 27.75
N CYS A 411 -14.36 -12.22 28.01
CA CYS A 411 -15.47 -12.16 27.06
C CYS A 411 -15.72 -10.72 26.68
N LEU A 412 -15.68 -10.47 25.38
CA LEU A 412 -15.83 -9.15 24.81
C LEU A 412 -17.10 -9.12 23.97
N LEU A 413 -17.96 -8.12 24.20
CA LEU A 413 -19.07 -7.86 23.27
C LEU A 413 -18.49 -7.43 21.92
N VAL A 414 -18.93 -8.06 20.84
CA VAL A 414 -18.43 -7.73 19.50
C VAL A 414 -19.29 -6.62 18.91
N ARG A 415 -18.67 -5.48 18.62
CA ARG A 415 -19.31 -4.33 17.99
C ARG A 415 -18.87 -4.20 16.55
N GLY A 416 -19.79 -4.42 15.62
CA GLY A 416 -19.59 -4.09 14.21
C GLY A 416 -19.73 -2.59 13.95
N LEU A 417 -18.81 -2.04 13.16
CA LEU A 417 -18.88 -0.70 12.58
C LEU A 417 -18.65 -0.81 11.07
N THR A 418 -19.27 0.09 10.31
CA THR A 418 -19.12 0.15 8.85
C THR A 418 -18.24 1.32 8.45
N SER A 419 -17.39 1.09 7.45
CA SER A 419 -16.60 2.10 6.76
C SER A 419 -16.68 1.83 5.25
N ASP A 420 -17.89 1.84 4.72
CA ASP A 420 -18.12 1.76 3.28
C ASP A 420 -18.12 3.18 2.69
N ASP A 421 -17.51 3.41 1.52
CA ASP A 421 -17.59 4.72 0.84
C ASP A 421 -19.06 5.09 0.62
N ILE A 422 -19.41 6.38 0.68
CA ILE A 422 -20.79 6.88 0.54
C ILE A 422 -21.48 6.26 -0.68
N LYS A 423 -20.78 6.05 -1.80
CA LYS A 423 -21.34 5.41 -2.99
C LYS A 423 -21.71 3.95 -2.76
N CYS A 424 -20.85 3.20 -2.06
CA CYS A 424 -21.13 1.83 -1.67
C CYS A 424 -22.26 1.80 -0.63
N ASN A 425 -22.16 2.63 0.41
CA ASN A 425 -23.11 2.75 1.50
C ASN A 425 -24.54 3.07 1.01
N THR A 426 -24.70 4.04 0.10
CA THR A 426 -26.00 4.32 -0.54
C THR A 426 -26.58 3.11 -1.25
N THR A 427 -25.73 2.32 -1.93
CA THR A 427 -26.12 1.06 -2.56
C THR A 427 -26.54 0.00 -1.54
N LEU A 428 -25.80 -0.14 -0.43
CA LEU A 428 -26.12 -1.10 0.65
C LEU A 428 -27.44 -0.75 1.36
N MET A 429 -27.72 0.53 1.53
CA MET A 429 -28.97 1.04 2.12
C MET A 429 -30.17 0.97 1.18
N GLY A 430 -29.99 0.43 -0.04
CA GLY A 430 -31.06 0.32 -1.02
C GLY A 430 -31.48 1.67 -1.64
N GLN A 431 -30.66 2.71 -1.48
CA GLN A 431 -30.88 4.00 -2.11
C GLN A 431 -30.47 3.91 -3.60
N GLY A 432 -31.25 4.52 -4.48
CA GLY A 432 -30.84 4.66 -5.89
C GLY A 432 -29.54 5.46 -5.99
N THR A 433 -28.72 5.27 -7.03
CA THR A 433 -27.47 6.04 -7.23
C THR A 433 -27.66 7.24 -8.17
N ALA A 434 -28.60 7.16 -9.11
CA ALA A 434 -28.95 8.27 -10.01
C ALA A 434 -30.07 9.13 -9.40
N SER A 435 -29.86 10.44 -9.37
CA SER A 435 -30.88 11.43 -8.90
C SER A 435 -31.33 11.24 -7.44
N VAL A 436 -30.43 10.77 -6.57
CA VAL A 436 -30.69 10.64 -5.13
C VAL A 436 -31.00 12.02 -4.57
N MET A 437 -32.22 12.19 -4.04
CA MET A 437 -32.66 13.43 -3.41
C MET A 437 -32.25 13.47 -1.93
N HIS A 438 -32.19 12.30 -1.29
CA HIS A 438 -31.81 12.12 0.12
C HIS A 438 -30.57 11.20 0.21
N PRO A 439 -29.37 11.70 -0.16
CA PRO A 439 -28.16 10.89 -0.29
C PRO A 439 -27.50 10.54 1.05
N CYS A 440 -27.94 11.15 2.15
CA CYS A 440 -27.42 10.79 3.46
C CYS A 440 -27.94 9.40 3.87
N THR A 441 -27.03 8.54 4.32
CA THR A 441 -27.32 7.18 4.78
C THR A 441 -27.58 7.11 6.28
N ILE A 442 -27.33 8.20 7.01
CA ILE A 442 -27.56 8.31 8.46
C ILE A 442 -28.88 9.02 8.77
N CYS A 443 -29.21 10.10 8.06
CA CYS A 443 -30.43 10.88 8.29
C CYS A 443 -31.31 11.01 7.05
N VAL A 444 -32.48 11.62 7.25
CA VAL A 444 -33.49 11.83 6.21
C VAL A 444 -33.29 13.12 5.39
N ALA A 445 -32.25 13.91 5.67
CA ALA A 445 -32.06 15.21 5.03
C ALA A 445 -31.95 15.13 3.50
N GLY A 446 -32.67 16.01 2.82
CA GLY A 446 -32.59 16.21 1.38
C GLY A 446 -31.39 17.08 1.00
N LYS A 447 -30.88 16.94 -0.23
CA LYS A 447 -29.77 17.76 -0.76
C LYS A 447 -30.01 19.26 -0.64
N LYS A 448 -31.25 19.70 -0.82
CA LYS A 448 -31.64 21.12 -0.75
C LYS A 448 -31.62 21.66 0.69
N GLU A 449 -31.74 20.78 1.67
CA GLU A 449 -31.82 21.14 3.08
C GLU A 449 -30.44 21.18 3.75
N PHE A 450 -29.41 20.58 3.13
CA PHE A 450 -28.06 20.51 3.69
C PHE A 450 -27.51 21.87 4.12
N ALA A 451 -27.77 22.94 3.36
CA ALA A 451 -27.36 24.30 3.73
C ALA A 451 -27.96 24.77 5.04
N SER A 452 -29.25 24.52 5.24
CA SER A 452 -29.94 24.91 6.46
C SER A 452 -29.37 24.19 7.69
N TYR A 453 -28.96 22.93 7.55
CA TYR A 453 -28.42 22.15 8.67
C TYR A 453 -26.99 22.51 9.06
N LEU A 454 -26.23 23.18 8.19
CA LEU A 454 -24.90 23.69 8.55
C LEU A 454 -24.99 24.88 9.52
N THR A 455 -26.08 25.64 9.48
CA THR A 455 -26.28 26.84 10.31
C THR A 455 -27.18 26.60 11.52
N LYS A 456 -27.90 25.47 11.55
CA LYS A 456 -28.80 25.13 12.63
C LYS A 456 -28.06 24.59 13.86
N PRO A 457 -28.56 24.86 15.07
CA PRO A 457 -28.02 24.24 16.28
C PRO A 457 -28.25 22.72 16.28
N GLN A 458 -27.48 21.99 17.09
CA GLN A 458 -27.34 20.53 17.02
C GLN A 458 -28.61 19.76 17.43
N ASP A 459 -29.49 20.40 18.18
CA ASP A 459 -30.82 19.95 18.57
C ASP A 459 -31.83 19.98 17.42
N GLU A 460 -31.58 20.76 16.37
CA GLU A 460 -32.42 20.85 15.16
C GLU A 460 -31.93 19.97 13.99
N GLN A 461 -31.08 18.98 14.29
CA GLN A 461 -30.54 18.08 13.26
C GLN A 461 -31.64 17.18 12.66
N PRO A 462 -31.48 16.75 11.39
CA PRO A 462 -32.48 15.90 10.74
C PRO A 462 -32.64 14.57 11.47
N ALA A 463 -33.85 14.01 11.42
CA ALA A 463 -34.13 12.70 11.99
C ALA A 463 -33.19 11.63 11.39
N ASN A 464 -32.64 10.78 12.26
CA ASN A 464 -31.85 9.63 11.85
C ASN A 464 -32.75 8.57 11.19
N ARG A 465 -32.16 7.75 10.32
CA ARG A 465 -32.81 6.63 9.64
C ARG A 465 -32.98 5.44 10.59
N ALA A 466 -33.83 5.62 11.58
CA ALA A 466 -34.24 4.63 12.57
C ALA A 466 -35.78 4.61 12.68
N GLY A 467 -36.33 3.54 13.28
CA GLY A 467 -37.79 3.37 13.41
C GLY A 467 -38.50 3.43 12.06
N ASP A 468 -39.49 4.31 11.92
CA ASP A 468 -40.25 4.50 10.67
C ASP A 468 -39.39 5.02 9.50
N PHE A 469 -38.26 5.65 9.80
CA PHE A 469 -37.30 6.11 8.79
C PHE A 469 -36.19 5.10 8.48
N ALA A 470 -36.23 3.91 9.09
CA ALA A 470 -35.26 2.87 8.80
C ALA A 470 -35.40 2.40 7.34
N ASN A 471 -34.27 2.16 6.67
CA ASN A 471 -34.27 1.78 5.25
C ASN A 471 -35.10 0.52 4.94
N PRO A 472 -35.10 -0.55 5.78
CA PRO A 472 -35.98 -1.70 5.56
C PRO A 472 -37.45 -1.31 5.54
N LYS A 473 -37.90 -0.53 6.52
CA LYS A 473 -39.29 -0.05 6.62
C LYS A 473 -39.69 0.83 5.44
N LEU A 474 -38.83 1.78 5.07
CA LEU A 474 -39.05 2.63 3.88
C LEU A 474 -39.15 1.82 2.58
N TYR A 475 -38.40 0.72 2.46
CA TYR A 475 -38.48 -0.16 1.30
C TYR A 475 -39.79 -0.95 1.26
N GLU A 476 -40.25 -1.49 2.41
CA GLU A 476 -41.54 -2.16 2.51
C GLU A 476 -42.69 -1.24 2.07
N ASP A 477 -42.72 -0.02 2.61
CA ASP A 477 -43.75 0.98 2.28
C ASP A 477 -43.66 1.41 0.80
N PHE A 478 -42.45 1.46 0.24
CA PHE A 478 -42.22 1.72 -1.18
C PHE A 478 -42.78 0.62 -2.07
N VAL A 479 -42.52 -0.65 -1.74
CA VAL A 479 -43.00 -1.82 -2.50
C VAL A 479 -44.53 -1.85 -2.51
N GLU A 480 -45.14 -1.63 -1.34
CA GLU A 480 -46.60 -1.53 -1.20
C GLU A 480 -47.18 -0.43 -2.08
N ALA A 481 -46.60 0.78 -2.01
CA ALA A 481 -47.07 1.92 -2.79
C ALA A 481 -46.82 1.81 -4.30
N ALA A 482 -45.78 1.08 -4.71
CA ALA A 482 -45.49 0.83 -6.12
C ALA A 482 -46.51 -0.10 -6.79
N LYS A 483 -47.29 -0.89 -6.01
CA LYS A 483 -48.33 -1.81 -6.51
C LYS A 483 -47.83 -2.71 -7.66
N GLY A 484 -46.66 -3.32 -7.49
CA GLY A 484 -46.03 -4.18 -8.49
C GLY A 484 -45.24 -3.45 -9.60
N ARG A 485 -45.24 -2.11 -9.64
CA ARG A 485 -44.48 -1.31 -10.64
C ARG A 485 -43.07 -0.92 -10.17
N VAL A 486 -42.47 -1.72 -9.30
CA VAL A 486 -41.19 -1.42 -8.64
C VAL A 486 -40.07 -1.12 -9.65
N ASP A 487 -39.88 -1.99 -10.64
CA ASP A 487 -38.81 -1.82 -11.65
C ASP A 487 -39.08 -0.64 -12.59
N TRP A 488 -40.35 -0.35 -12.87
CA TRP A 488 -40.71 0.85 -13.61
C TRP A 488 -40.29 2.10 -12.85
N VAL A 489 -40.61 2.21 -11.55
CA VAL A 489 -40.25 3.38 -10.74
C VAL A 489 -38.73 3.53 -10.64
N ARG A 490 -38.00 2.44 -10.43
CA ARG A 490 -36.53 2.42 -10.37
C ARG A 490 -35.90 3.00 -11.63
N ASN A 491 -36.32 2.51 -12.80
CA ASN A 491 -35.67 2.79 -14.07
C ASN A 491 -36.18 4.07 -14.76
N ASN A 492 -37.32 4.63 -14.35
CA ASN A 492 -37.89 5.83 -14.96
C ASN A 492 -37.57 7.12 -14.18
N SER A 493 -37.54 8.23 -14.91
CA SER A 493 -37.32 9.60 -14.42
C SER A 493 -38.53 10.51 -14.63
N THR A 494 -39.70 9.92 -14.89
CA THR A 494 -40.99 10.63 -15.02
C THR A 494 -41.32 11.38 -13.71
N GLY A 495 -42.18 12.40 -13.80
CA GLY A 495 -42.62 13.17 -12.62
C GLY A 495 -43.15 12.26 -11.50
N GLN A 496 -44.00 11.29 -11.85
CA GLN A 496 -44.54 10.31 -10.88
C GLN A 496 -43.44 9.45 -10.24
N ALA A 497 -42.50 8.92 -11.03
CA ALA A 497 -41.40 8.12 -10.50
C ALA A 497 -40.48 8.94 -9.58
N LYS A 498 -40.20 10.20 -9.94
CA LYS A 498 -39.44 11.15 -9.11
C LYS A 498 -40.15 11.46 -7.79
N THR A 499 -41.45 11.78 -7.83
CA THR A 499 -42.25 12.03 -6.63
C THR A 499 -42.27 10.82 -5.70
N MET A 500 -42.40 9.61 -6.25
CA MET A 500 -42.35 8.39 -5.44
C MET A 500 -40.97 8.17 -4.82
N LYS A 501 -39.89 8.30 -5.60
CA LYS A 501 -38.51 8.25 -5.09
C LYS A 501 -38.26 9.27 -3.97
N GLN A 502 -38.83 10.47 -4.09
CA GLN A 502 -38.71 11.50 -3.07
C GLN A 502 -39.51 11.14 -1.81
N LYS A 503 -40.75 10.68 -1.96
CA LYS A 503 -41.62 10.25 -0.84
C LYS A 503 -40.96 9.18 0.03
N TYR A 504 -40.25 8.23 -0.58
CA TYR A 504 -39.58 7.14 0.12
C TYR A 504 -38.07 7.41 0.34
N LEU A 505 -37.69 8.68 0.42
CA LEU A 505 -36.35 9.13 0.80
C LEU A 505 -35.23 8.46 -0.02
N SER A 506 -35.50 8.28 -1.31
CA SER A 506 -34.65 7.62 -2.33
C SER A 506 -34.39 6.13 -2.13
N VAL A 507 -35.01 5.48 -1.14
CA VAL A 507 -34.96 4.02 -0.94
C VAL A 507 -35.88 3.36 -1.96
N VAL A 508 -35.28 2.65 -2.92
CA VAL A 508 -36.01 1.98 -4.02
C VAL A 508 -35.58 0.54 -4.23
N PHE A 509 -34.53 0.10 -3.54
CA PHE A 509 -34.07 -1.28 -3.52
C PHE A 509 -34.15 -1.84 -2.11
N GLU A 510 -34.25 -3.17 -1.99
CA GLU A 510 -34.17 -3.83 -0.69
C GLU A 510 -32.77 -3.58 -0.10
N PRO A 511 -32.66 -3.06 1.13
CA PRO A 511 -31.36 -2.89 1.76
C PRO A 511 -30.59 -4.22 1.81
N LEU A 512 -29.36 -4.21 1.31
CA LEU A 512 -28.48 -5.38 1.33
C LEU A 512 -27.91 -5.63 2.73
N LEU A 513 -27.70 -4.54 3.47
CA LEU A 513 -27.23 -4.52 4.84
C LEU A 513 -27.98 -3.42 5.59
N TYR A 514 -28.59 -3.75 6.73
CA TYR A 514 -29.10 -2.75 7.65
C TYR A 514 -27.95 -2.29 8.55
N THR A 515 -27.60 -1.01 8.48
CA THR A 515 -26.63 -0.40 9.38
C THR A 515 -27.35 0.61 10.25
N PRO A 516 -27.42 0.37 11.58
CA PRO A 516 -27.90 1.38 12.52
C PRO A 516 -27.13 2.69 12.36
N PRO A 517 -27.77 3.87 12.49
CA PRO A 517 -27.11 5.17 12.39
C PRO A 517 -25.81 5.27 13.22
N GLU A 518 -25.81 4.72 14.43
CA GLU A 518 -24.65 4.71 15.32
C GLU A 518 -23.52 3.76 14.89
N ALA A 519 -23.79 2.77 14.03
CA ALA A 519 -22.76 1.87 13.51
C ALA A 519 -22.18 2.36 12.17
N ASN A 520 -22.70 3.47 11.64
CA ASN A 520 -22.29 4.03 10.36
C ASN A 520 -21.30 5.17 10.58
N SER A 521 -20.01 4.95 10.29
CA SER A 521 -19.03 6.01 10.41
C SER A 521 -19.13 7.03 9.26
N CYS A 522 -19.62 6.61 8.08
CA CYS A 522 -19.77 7.41 6.86
C CYS A 522 -18.46 7.88 6.19
N SER A 523 -17.57 6.92 5.89
CA SER A 523 -16.44 7.09 4.95
C SER A 523 -15.45 8.19 5.33
N ASP A 524 -15.10 8.20 6.60
CA ASP A 524 -14.58 9.36 7.35
C ASP A 524 -13.33 9.97 6.72
N MET A 525 -12.45 9.18 6.10
CA MET A 525 -11.18 9.70 5.57
C MET A 525 -11.21 10.05 4.08
N HIS A 526 -12.23 9.62 3.34
CA HIS A 526 -12.53 10.17 2.02
C HIS A 526 -13.20 11.54 2.09
N VAL A 527 -13.64 11.93 3.29
CA VAL A 527 -14.19 13.26 3.54
C VAL A 527 -13.10 14.30 3.40
N SER A 528 -11.95 14.20 4.09
CA SER A 528 -10.92 15.25 4.00
C SER A 528 -10.28 15.40 2.61
N SER A 529 -9.89 14.28 1.99
CA SER A 529 -9.35 14.27 0.62
C SER A 529 -10.39 14.70 -0.42
N GLY A 530 -11.66 14.31 -0.23
CA GLY A 530 -12.78 14.74 -1.04
C GLY A 530 -13.07 16.23 -0.90
N LEU A 531 -13.06 16.78 0.33
CA LEU A 531 -13.22 18.19 0.64
C LEU A 531 -12.10 19.02 0.01
N LEU A 532 -10.84 18.56 0.11
CA LEU A 532 -9.72 19.21 -0.57
C LEU A 532 -9.93 19.19 -2.09
N THR A 533 -10.39 18.07 -2.65
CA THR A 533 -10.68 17.96 -4.08
C THR A 533 -11.77 18.96 -4.51
N HIS A 534 -12.87 19.06 -3.76
CA HIS A 534 -13.93 20.03 -4.01
C HIS A 534 -13.43 21.47 -3.85
N CYS A 535 -12.64 21.75 -2.82
CA CYS A 535 -12.00 23.05 -2.61
C CYS A 535 -11.10 23.42 -3.79
N THR A 536 -10.19 22.53 -4.19
CA THR A 536 -9.32 22.72 -5.36
C THR A 536 -10.13 22.94 -6.63
N GLN A 537 -11.17 22.15 -6.89
CA GLN A 537 -12.04 22.33 -8.05
C GLN A 537 -12.71 23.69 -8.06
N ARG A 538 -13.21 24.15 -6.91
CA ARG A 538 -13.86 25.46 -6.78
C ARG A 538 -12.85 26.60 -6.92
N MET A 539 -11.65 26.46 -6.37
CA MET A 539 -10.53 27.38 -6.59
C MET A 539 -10.21 27.51 -8.07
N LEU A 540 -10.13 26.39 -8.81
CA LEU A 540 -9.88 26.41 -10.25
C LEU A 540 -11.01 27.09 -11.04
N VAL A 541 -12.27 27.00 -10.60
CA VAL A 541 -13.38 27.73 -11.20
C VAL A 541 -13.22 29.24 -10.99
N HIS A 542 -12.95 29.68 -9.76
CA HIS A 542 -12.72 31.11 -9.50
C HIS A 542 -11.48 31.66 -10.20
N LEU A 543 -10.39 30.90 -10.23
CA LEU A 543 -9.18 31.26 -10.99
C LEU A 543 -9.45 31.33 -12.49
N ALA A 544 -10.32 30.48 -13.03
CA ALA A 544 -10.71 30.54 -14.43
C ALA A 544 -11.57 31.78 -14.75
N GLU A 545 -12.47 32.20 -13.84
CA GLU A 545 -13.20 33.47 -14.00
C GLU A 545 -12.25 34.67 -13.92
N ILE A 546 -11.32 34.63 -12.96
CA ILE A 546 -10.25 35.61 -12.85
C ILE A 546 -9.41 35.66 -14.13
N ASP A 547 -9.04 34.50 -14.69
CA ASP A 547 -8.30 34.39 -15.95
C ASP A 547 -9.09 35.10 -17.07
N LYS A 548 -10.41 34.91 -17.19
CA LYS A 548 -11.23 35.60 -18.21
C LYS A 548 -11.15 37.13 -18.13
N LEU A 549 -11.10 37.70 -16.92
CA LEU A 549 -11.02 39.16 -16.72
C LEU A 549 -9.73 39.77 -17.26
N THR A 550 -8.67 38.97 -17.40
CA THR A 550 -7.35 39.49 -17.81
C THR A 550 -7.23 39.77 -19.32
N GLY A 551 -8.21 39.37 -20.13
CA GLY A 551 -8.09 39.44 -21.59
C GLY A 551 -6.87 38.67 -22.14
N TRP A 552 -6.27 37.77 -21.35
CA TRP A 552 -5.04 37.06 -21.73
C TRP A 552 -5.21 36.24 -23.00
N LEU A 553 -6.42 35.76 -23.27
CA LEU A 553 -6.74 35.02 -24.49
C LEU A 553 -6.71 35.96 -25.70
N ASP A 554 -7.21 37.20 -25.55
CA ASP A 554 -7.13 38.24 -26.57
C ASP A 554 -5.67 38.67 -26.78
N GLY A 555 -4.91 38.83 -25.70
CA GLY A 555 -3.48 39.12 -25.76
C GLY A 555 -2.66 38.00 -26.41
N LEU A 556 -3.00 36.74 -26.15
CA LEU A 556 -2.38 35.58 -26.82
C LEU A 556 -2.76 35.57 -28.30
N THR A 557 -4.03 35.81 -28.63
CA THR A 557 -4.52 35.88 -30.02
C THR A 557 -3.80 36.99 -30.78
N ALA A 558 -3.67 38.19 -30.19
CA ALA A 558 -2.91 39.29 -30.76
C ALA A 558 -1.41 38.93 -30.96
N LYS A 559 -0.79 38.21 -30.02
CA LYS A 559 0.59 37.72 -30.20
C LYS A 559 0.71 36.69 -31.31
N LEU A 560 -0.28 35.81 -31.47
CA LEU A 560 -0.32 34.85 -32.57
C LEU A 560 -0.50 35.58 -33.91
N ASP A 561 -1.32 36.62 -33.96
CA ASP A 561 -1.48 37.45 -35.15
C ASP A 561 -0.20 38.23 -35.49
N ASN A 562 0.48 38.80 -34.49
CA ASN A 562 1.80 39.43 -34.68
C ASN A 562 2.84 38.42 -35.20
N ALA A 563 2.83 37.19 -34.68
CA ALA A 563 3.70 36.12 -35.18
C ALA A 563 3.35 35.74 -36.63
N ARG A 564 2.07 35.73 -37.02
CA ARG A 564 1.63 35.52 -38.42
C ARG A 564 2.13 36.64 -39.33
N VAL A 565 2.01 37.89 -38.91
CA VAL A 565 2.55 39.06 -39.63
C VAL A 565 4.08 38.93 -39.79
N PHE A 566 4.80 38.55 -38.73
CA PHE A 566 6.24 38.31 -38.76
C PHE A 566 6.63 37.20 -39.75
N ILE A 567 5.90 36.07 -39.79
CA ILE A 567 6.14 35.00 -40.76
C ILE A 567 5.93 35.49 -42.19
N ASN A 568 4.88 36.27 -42.43
CA ASN A 568 4.60 36.80 -43.77
C ASN A 568 5.69 37.80 -44.22
N ALA A 569 6.14 38.68 -43.32
CA ALA A 569 7.24 39.60 -43.58
C ALA A 569 8.56 38.85 -43.87
N THR A 570 8.92 37.89 -43.00
CA THR A 570 10.16 37.10 -43.16
C THR A 570 10.14 36.16 -44.36
N LYS A 571 8.97 35.73 -44.83
CA LYS A 571 8.83 34.95 -46.07
C LYS A 571 9.43 35.73 -47.24
N SER A 572 9.07 37.00 -47.40
CA SER A 572 9.59 37.86 -48.48
C SER A 572 11.11 38.06 -48.39
N SER A 573 11.66 38.28 -47.18
CA SER A 573 13.09 38.41 -46.96
C SER A 573 13.84 37.12 -47.23
N SER A 574 13.32 35.98 -46.78
CA SER A 574 13.93 34.66 -47.04
C SER A 574 13.94 34.32 -48.52
N GLU A 575 12.94 34.77 -49.28
CA GLU A 575 12.86 34.55 -50.72
C GLU A 575 13.83 35.45 -51.49
N LYS A 576 14.01 36.70 -51.06
CA LYS A 576 15.06 37.60 -51.58
C LYS A 576 16.46 37.02 -51.33
N LEU A 577 16.74 36.58 -50.10
CA LEU A 577 18.01 35.95 -49.75
C LEU A 577 18.25 34.67 -50.57
N ARG A 578 17.25 33.81 -50.76
CA ARG A 578 17.38 32.62 -51.62
C ARG A 578 17.71 32.98 -53.08
N LYS A 579 17.08 34.04 -53.62
CA LYS A 579 17.38 34.53 -54.97
C LYS A 579 18.82 35.06 -55.05
N GLN A 580 19.29 35.78 -54.03
CA GLN A 580 20.67 36.25 -53.94
C GLN A 580 21.68 35.09 -53.80
N ASP A 581 21.39 34.08 -52.97
CA ASP A 581 22.22 32.88 -52.84
C ASP A 581 22.31 32.14 -54.18
N THR A 582 21.16 31.94 -54.85
CA THR A 582 21.12 31.29 -56.17
C THR A 582 21.94 32.08 -57.20
N LYS A 583 21.85 33.42 -57.18
CA LYS A 583 22.67 34.27 -58.03
C LYS A 583 24.16 34.14 -57.73
N LEU A 584 24.56 34.20 -56.45
CA LEU A 584 25.94 34.01 -56.02
C LEU A 584 26.48 32.64 -56.43
N VAL A 585 25.66 31.58 -56.35
CA VAL A 585 26.04 30.25 -56.85
C VAL A 585 26.36 30.27 -58.34
N HIS A 586 25.52 30.93 -59.15
CA HIS A 586 25.79 31.11 -60.58
C HIS A 586 27.03 31.98 -60.85
N ASP A 587 27.21 33.07 -60.10
CA ASP A 587 28.36 33.97 -60.24
C ASP A 587 29.67 33.27 -59.85
N ILE A 588 29.68 32.45 -58.80
CA ILE A 588 30.82 31.59 -58.40
C ILE A 588 31.16 30.61 -59.52
N GLN A 589 30.15 29.91 -60.08
CA GLN A 589 30.36 28.98 -61.20
C GLN A 589 30.95 29.69 -62.42
N ALA A 590 30.45 30.87 -62.76
CA ALA A 590 30.98 31.67 -63.86
C ALA A 590 32.43 32.14 -63.61
N ALA A 591 32.74 32.61 -62.40
CA ALA A 591 34.10 33.04 -62.03
C ALA A 591 35.11 31.87 -62.07
N GLN A 592 34.69 30.67 -61.66
CA GLN A 592 35.49 29.44 -61.77
C GLN A 592 35.76 29.06 -63.23
N LEU A 593 34.75 29.16 -64.10
CA LEU A 593 34.91 28.92 -65.54
C LEU A 593 35.84 29.93 -66.23
N MET A 594 35.85 31.18 -65.75
CA MET A 594 36.76 32.24 -66.24
C MET A 594 38.18 32.16 -65.65
N GLY A 595 38.48 31.18 -64.80
CA GLY A 595 39.81 31.01 -64.18
C GLY A 595 40.17 32.05 -63.11
N SER A 596 39.21 32.83 -62.62
CA SER A 596 39.46 33.90 -61.64
C SER A 596 39.30 33.39 -60.20
N ALA A 597 40.33 32.70 -59.71
CA ALA A 597 40.34 32.10 -58.38
C ALA A 597 40.12 33.11 -57.25
N GLN A 598 40.62 34.34 -57.39
CA GLN A 598 40.47 35.39 -56.38
C GLN A 598 39.01 35.87 -56.27
N ILE A 599 38.31 36.03 -57.41
CA ILE A 599 36.90 36.44 -57.44
C ILE A 599 36.01 35.31 -56.89
N SER A 600 36.26 34.05 -57.27
CA SER A 600 35.53 32.90 -56.73
C SER A 600 35.59 32.86 -55.20
N LYS A 601 36.79 33.06 -54.63
CA LYS A 601 36.98 33.03 -53.17
C LYS A 601 36.25 34.18 -52.45
N GLN A 602 36.20 35.36 -53.06
CA GLN A 602 35.45 36.49 -52.51
C GLN A 602 33.94 36.23 -52.52
N LEU A 603 33.41 35.72 -53.65
CA LEU A 603 31.99 35.39 -53.77
C LEU A 603 31.57 34.22 -52.86
N GLU A 604 32.47 33.26 -52.61
CA GLU A 604 32.24 32.18 -51.63
C GLU A 604 32.11 32.72 -50.20
N ALA A 605 32.93 33.69 -49.81
CA ALA A 605 32.82 34.35 -48.51
C ALA A 605 31.52 35.16 -48.36
N GLU A 606 31.12 35.89 -49.41
CA GLU A 606 29.83 36.60 -49.46
C GLU A 606 28.64 35.62 -49.36
N ARG A 607 28.73 34.47 -50.04
CA ARG A 607 27.74 33.41 -49.96
C ARG A 607 27.66 32.80 -48.57
N GLU A 608 28.79 32.61 -47.89
CA GLU A 608 28.81 32.09 -46.51
C GLU A 608 28.06 33.04 -45.55
N ILE A 609 28.33 34.35 -45.64
CA ILE A 609 27.60 35.37 -44.88
C ILE A 609 26.10 35.31 -45.18
N LEU A 610 25.73 35.26 -46.45
CA LEU A 610 24.34 35.24 -46.88
C LEU A 610 23.61 33.94 -46.49
N SER A 611 24.33 32.80 -46.47
CA SER A 611 23.85 31.52 -45.96
C SER A 611 23.56 31.59 -44.46
N LEU A 612 24.45 32.21 -43.67
CA LEU A 612 24.24 32.42 -42.22
C LEU A 612 23.01 33.31 -41.95
N GLU A 613 22.82 34.38 -42.73
CA GLU A 613 21.63 35.23 -42.66
C GLU A 613 20.36 34.45 -43.02
N LEU A 614 20.38 33.67 -44.10
CA LEU A 614 19.26 32.84 -44.52
C LEU A 614 18.90 31.78 -43.45
N MET A 615 19.90 31.17 -42.81
CA MET A 615 19.70 30.23 -41.70
C MET A 615 19.07 30.93 -40.48
N ALA A 616 19.54 32.13 -40.11
CA ALA A 616 18.99 32.90 -39.00
C ALA A 616 17.52 33.29 -39.23
N VAL A 617 17.19 33.77 -40.43
CA VAL A 617 15.80 34.10 -40.82
C VAL A 617 14.91 32.85 -40.83
N THR A 618 15.41 31.73 -41.36
CA THR A 618 14.66 30.47 -41.41
C THR A 618 14.40 29.92 -40.01
N LYS A 619 15.40 29.92 -39.13
CA LYS A 619 15.26 29.47 -37.73
C LYS A 619 14.25 30.32 -36.96
N SER A 620 14.28 31.64 -37.15
CA SER A 620 13.33 32.58 -36.52
C SER A 620 11.90 32.35 -37.02
N ARG A 621 11.74 32.11 -38.32
CA ARG A 621 10.45 31.79 -38.95
C ARG A 621 9.90 30.46 -38.44
N ASP A 622 10.73 29.43 -38.33
CA ASP A 622 10.30 28.10 -37.88
C ASP A 622 9.94 28.10 -36.39
N ALA A 623 10.66 28.87 -35.56
CA ALA A 623 10.26 29.12 -34.17
C ALA A 623 8.91 29.83 -34.07
N ALA A 624 8.65 30.84 -34.92
CA ALA A 624 7.36 31.52 -34.99
C ALA A 624 6.23 30.59 -35.48
N LYS A 625 6.50 29.72 -36.47
CA LYS A 625 5.54 28.69 -36.92
C LYS A 625 5.16 27.75 -35.79
N LEU A 626 6.15 27.23 -35.06
CA LEU A 626 5.92 26.35 -33.92
C LEU A 626 5.12 27.06 -32.81
N PHE A 627 5.40 28.34 -32.57
CA PHE A 627 4.64 29.16 -31.64
C PHE A 627 3.18 29.31 -32.08
N ILE A 628 2.92 29.56 -33.37
CA ILE A 628 1.56 29.67 -33.93
C ILE A 628 0.83 28.34 -33.90
N GLU A 629 1.47 27.24 -34.28
CA GLU A 629 0.88 25.90 -34.26
C GLU A 629 0.43 25.55 -32.85
N LYS A 630 1.35 25.65 -31.88
CA LYS A 630 1.05 25.39 -30.46
C LYS A 630 0.04 26.37 -29.89
N GLY A 631 0.10 27.64 -30.27
CA GLY A 631 -0.84 28.66 -29.83
C GLY A 631 -2.23 28.52 -30.45
N ASN A 632 -2.34 28.07 -31.69
CA ASN A 632 -3.62 27.78 -32.34
C ASN A 632 -4.26 26.52 -31.77
N ASP A 633 -3.49 25.44 -31.57
CA ASP A 633 -3.96 24.25 -30.85
C ASP A 633 -4.48 24.62 -29.47
N PHE A 634 -3.78 25.56 -28.82
CA PHE A 634 -4.17 26.12 -27.55
C PHE A 634 -5.47 26.93 -27.64
N VAL A 635 -5.60 27.90 -28.54
CA VAL A 635 -6.82 28.72 -28.67
C VAL A 635 -8.01 27.86 -29.14
N GLN A 636 -7.81 26.94 -30.07
CA GLN A 636 -8.86 26.03 -30.53
C GLN A 636 -9.31 25.04 -29.46
N GLY A 637 -8.40 24.55 -28.61
CA GLY A 637 -8.77 23.70 -27.49
C GLY A 637 -9.61 24.45 -26.44
N VAL A 638 -9.40 25.76 -26.25
CA VAL A 638 -10.25 26.62 -25.41
C VAL A 638 -11.64 26.74 -26.03
N ALA A 639 -11.72 26.99 -27.35
CA ALA A 639 -12.99 27.14 -28.06
C ALA A 639 -13.82 25.83 -28.15
N LYS A 640 -13.16 24.69 -28.36
CA LYS A 640 -13.83 23.39 -28.65
C LYS A 640 -14.37 22.65 -27.42
N LYS A 641 -14.26 23.20 -26.20
CA LYS A 641 -14.63 22.51 -24.93
C LYS A 641 -14.09 21.06 -24.86
N THR A 642 -12.96 20.76 -25.50
CA THR A 642 -12.38 19.42 -25.48
C THR A 642 -11.90 19.08 -24.06
N LYS A 643 -12.10 17.82 -23.64
CA LYS A 643 -11.92 17.35 -22.24
C LYS A 643 -10.56 17.65 -21.61
N SER A 644 -9.51 17.93 -22.38
CA SER A 644 -8.26 18.51 -21.86
C SER A 644 -8.46 20.01 -21.61
N ARG A 645 -8.96 20.38 -20.42
CA ARG A 645 -9.13 21.78 -19.99
C ARG A 645 -7.82 22.53 -20.18
N ILE A 646 -7.79 23.42 -21.17
CA ILE A 646 -6.74 24.41 -21.27
C ILE A 646 -6.92 25.37 -20.11
N MET A 647 -5.89 25.49 -19.29
CA MET A 647 -5.89 26.27 -18.06
C MET A 647 -5.35 27.67 -18.38
N GLY A 648 -6.05 28.72 -17.93
CA GLY A 648 -5.48 30.07 -17.97
C GLY A 648 -4.28 30.23 -17.02
N PRO A 649 -3.56 31.36 -17.09
CA PRO A 649 -2.32 31.57 -16.35
C PRO A 649 -2.44 31.33 -14.84
N ALA A 650 -3.52 31.81 -14.20
CA ALA A 650 -3.75 31.65 -12.77
C ALA A 650 -4.10 30.20 -12.42
N THR A 651 -4.96 29.58 -13.21
CA THR A 651 -5.32 28.16 -13.07
C THR A 651 -4.09 27.25 -13.22
N TYR A 652 -3.23 27.53 -14.20
CA TYR A 652 -1.98 26.79 -14.44
C TYR A 652 -0.97 27.01 -13.32
N ALA A 653 -0.77 28.26 -12.89
CA ALA A 653 0.14 28.60 -11.79
C ALA A 653 -0.26 27.87 -10.50
N PHE A 654 -1.56 27.85 -10.18
CA PHE A 654 -2.08 27.15 -9.00
C PHE A 654 -1.84 25.65 -9.06
N ARG A 655 -2.15 25.01 -10.19
CA ARG A 655 -1.85 23.59 -10.39
C ARG A 655 -0.35 23.29 -10.29
N LYS A 656 0.51 24.14 -10.84
CA LYS A 656 1.96 23.96 -10.75
C LYS A 656 2.48 24.20 -9.33
N ALA A 657 1.88 25.11 -8.57
CA ALA A 657 2.21 25.30 -7.17
C ALA A 657 1.87 24.04 -6.35
N TYR A 658 0.74 23.37 -6.62
CA TYR A 658 0.44 22.05 -6.04
C TYR A 658 1.53 21.02 -6.34
N GLU A 659 1.90 20.86 -7.63
CA GLU A 659 2.89 19.86 -8.04
C GLU A 659 4.28 20.14 -7.43
N VAL A 660 4.71 21.40 -7.47
CA VAL A 660 6.07 21.81 -7.07
C VAL A 660 6.20 21.97 -5.55
N ASP A 661 5.34 22.78 -4.93
CA ASP A 661 5.46 23.12 -3.51
C ASP A 661 4.74 22.10 -2.62
N GLY A 662 3.56 21.65 -3.05
CA GLY A 662 2.86 20.52 -2.43
C GLY A 662 3.65 19.22 -2.52
N ARG A 663 4.54 19.09 -3.53
CA ARG A 663 5.32 17.87 -3.82
C ARG A 663 4.43 16.65 -3.97
N VAL A 664 3.42 16.81 -4.81
CA VAL A 664 2.45 15.77 -5.14
C VAL A 664 2.34 15.62 -6.64
N ALA A 665 1.93 14.43 -7.08
CA ALA A 665 1.53 14.19 -8.45
C ALA A 665 0.04 13.87 -8.44
N PHE A 666 -0.72 14.58 -9.26
CA PHE A 666 -2.12 14.25 -9.46
C PHE A 666 -2.26 12.88 -10.11
N ARG A 667 -3.25 12.10 -9.69
CA ARG A 667 -3.53 10.78 -10.28
C ARG A 667 -4.26 10.96 -11.60
N VAL A 668 -3.66 10.49 -12.68
CA VAL A 668 -4.23 10.56 -14.04
C VAL A 668 -5.53 9.75 -14.14
N GLU A 669 -5.64 8.68 -13.35
CA GLU A 669 -6.77 7.75 -13.29
C GLU A 669 -8.08 8.42 -12.88
N ASN A 670 -8.00 9.52 -12.11
CA ASN A 670 -9.14 10.06 -11.37
C ASN A 670 -9.44 11.51 -11.77
N SER A 671 -9.69 11.75 -13.06
CA SER A 671 -10.00 13.07 -13.65
C SER A 671 -8.88 14.14 -13.51
N GLY A 672 -7.71 13.76 -12.98
CA GLY A 672 -6.50 14.58 -12.97
C GLY A 672 -6.37 15.58 -11.81
N PHE A 673 -7.28 15.58 -10.83
CA PHE A 673 -7.20 16.45 -9.65
C PHE A 673 -7.29 15.74 -8.30
N GLU A 674 -7.61 14.44 -8.30
CA GLU A 674 -7.65 13.68 -7.05
C GLU A 674 -6.23 13.36 -6.57
N LEU A 675 -6.06 13.48 -5.26
CA LEU A 675 -4.84 13.15 -4.54
C LEU A 675 -5.10 11.93 -3.65
N SER A 676 -4.04 11.17 -3.39
CA SER A 676 -4.09 10.22 -2.27
C SER A 676 -4.33 11.00 -0.98
N ASN A 677 -4.94 10.41 0.05
CA ASN A 677 -5.16 11.14 1.29
C ASN A 677 -3.83 11.59 1.94
N ALA A 678 -2.76 10.77 1.84
CA ALA A 678 -1.43 11.16 2.29
C ALA A 678 -0.85 12.36 1.51
N ASP A 679 -1.07 12.42 0.19
CA ASP A 679 -0.67 13.56 -0.63
C ASP A 679 -1.56 14.79 -0.38
N GLY A 680 -2.86 14.57 -0.12
CA GLY A 680 -3.80 15.63 0.27
C GLY A 680 -3.38 16.31 1.56
N ILE A 681 -3.05 15.54 2.61
CA ILE A 681 -2.51 16.09 3.87
C ILE A 681 -1.19 16.82 3.63
N ARG A 682 -0.30 16.29 2.79
CA ARG A 682 0.97 16.97 2.46
C ARG A 682 0.74 18.32 1.76
N VAL A 683 -0.27 18.40 0.89
CA VAL A 683 -0.68 19.68 0.28
C VAL A 683 -1.20 20.64 1.34
N LEU A 684 -2.07 20.17 2.24
CA LEU A 684 -2.62 20.97 3.33
C LEU A 684 -1.54 21.50 4.27
N GLU A 685 -0.60 20.66 4.69
CA GLU A 685 0.60 21.02 5.50
C GLU A 685 1.44 22.12 4.82
N ARG A 686 1.34 22.25 3.48
CA ARG A 686 2.17 23.13 2.67
C ARG A 686 1.37 24.20 1.95
N ALA A 687 0.12 24.42 2.33
CA ALA A 687 -0.77 25.39 1.72
C ALA A 687 -0.11 26.78 1.65
N ASP A 688 0.58 27.21 2.71
CA ASP A 688 1.30 28.48 2.75
C ASP A 688 2.33 28.63 1.63
N LYS A 689 3.02 27.55 1.24
CA LYS A 689 4.02 27.59 0.16
C LYS A 689 3.34 27.75 -1.20
N ILE A 690 2.21 27.08 -1.37
CA ILE A 690 1.37 27.18 -2.57
C ILE A 690 0.86 28.62 -2.71
N ILE A 691 0.31 29.18 -1.63
CA ILE A 691 -0.19 30.57 -1.55
C ILE A 691 0.93 31.56 -1.84
N ASN A 692 2.08 31.42 -1.17
CA ASN A 692 3.24 32.30 -1.40
C ASN A 692 3.75 32.23 -2.84
N ARG A 693 3.66 31.06 -3.50
CA ARG A 693 3.99 30.97 -4.92
C ARG A 693 2.98 31.71 -5.78
N MET A 694 1.68 31.61 -5.48
CA MET A 694 0.65 32.37 -6.18
C MET A 694 0.89 33.87 -6.06
N HIS A 695 1.12 34.40 -4.85
CA HIS A 695 1.43 35.82 -4.68
C HIS A 695 2.67 36.24 -5.49
N LYS A 696 3.75 35.44 -5.47
CA LYS A 696 4.97 35.75 -6.24
C LYS A 696 4.77 35.75 -7.75
N VAL A 697 3.92 34.87 -8.28
CA VAL A 697 3.64 34.81 -9.72
C VAL A 697 2.98 36.09 -10.22
N PHE A 698 2.18 36.74 -9.37
CA PHE A 698 1.39 37.92 -9.77
C PHE A 698 1.95 39.26 -9.24
N ALA A 699 2.80 39.25 -8.21
CA ALA A 699 3.31 40.47 -7.55
C ALA A 699 4.08 41.45 -8.47
N ASN A 700 4.71 40.96 -9.54
CA ASN A 700 5.60 41.78 -10.40
C ASN A 700 4.94 42.23 -11.70
N ASN A 701 3.63 42.04 -11.87
CA ASN A 701 2.97 42.36 -13.13
C ASN A 701 2.14 43.64 -12.97
N HIS A 702 2.75 44.80 -13.22
CA HIS A 702 2.12 46.12 -13.08
C HIS A 702 0.82 46.28 -13.88
N ASN A 703 0.67 45.51 -14.97
CA ASN A 703 -0.55 45.51 -15.79
C ASN A 703 -1.71 44.72 -15.15
N LEU A 704 -1.49 44.10 -13.98
CA LEU A 704 -2.38 43.12 -13.37
C LEU A 704 -2.72 43.45 -11.90
N VAL A 705 -2.70 44.70 -11.46
CA VAL A 705 -3.00 45.09 -10.05
C VAL A 705 -4.38 44.59 -9.60
N GLN A 706 -5.41 44.71 -10.44
CA GLN A 706 -6.75 44.21 -10.11
C GLN A 706 -6.81 42.67 -10.04
N LEU A 707 -6.03 42.01 -10.90
CA LEU A 707 -5.87 40.56 -10.88
C LEU A 707 -5.16 40.10 -9.60
N GLN A 708 -4.06 40.77 -9.23
CA GLN A 708 -3.32 40.51 -7.99
C GLN A 708 -4.26 40.58 -6.79
N LYS A 709 -5.04 41.66 -6.66
CA LYS A 709 -6.03 41.82 -5.58
C LYS A 709 -7.04 40.67 -5.56
N SER A 710 -7.54 40.26 -6.73
CA SER A 710 -8.51 39.16 -6.85
C SER A 710 -7.89 37.81 -6.47
N VAL A 711 -6.64 37.55 -6.87
CA VAL A 711 -5.89 36.35 -6.51
C VAL A 711 -5.59 36.33 -5.01
N ASP A 712 -5.18 37.45 -4.43
CA ASP A 712 -4.85 37.56 -2.99
C ASP A 712 -6.09 37.29 -2.14
N THR A 713 -7.21 37.94 -2.42
CA THR A 713 -8.49 37.67 -1.73
C THR A 713 -8.90 36.20 -1.87
N LEU A 714 -8.68 35.57 -3.03
CA LEU A 714 -8.98 34.17 -3.23
C LEU A 714 -8.02 33.24 -2.45
N MET A 715 -6.73 33.59 -2.38
CA MET A 715 -5.72 32.85 -1.63
C MET A 715 -5.91 32.97 -0.12
N GLU A 716 -6.40 34.11 0.39
CA GLU A 716 -6.77 34.27 1.80
C GLU A 716 -7.90 33.32 2.20
N LYS A 717 -8.96 33.23 1.38
CA LYS A 717 -10.05 32.26 1.59
C LYS A 717 -9.52 30.82 1.56
N PHE A 718 -8.64 30.52 0.62
CA PHE A 718 -8.00 29.21 0.52
C PHE A 718 -7.12 28.88 1.74
N ALA A 719 -6.38 29.86 2.27
CA ALA A 719 -5.55 29.71 3.46
C ALA A 719 -6.40 29.30 4.67
N LEU A 720 -7.53 29.98 4.88
CA LEU A 720 -8.43 29.68 5.99
C LEU A 720 -9.03 28.28 5.88
N MET A 721 -9.58 27.93 4.70
CA MET A 721 -10.16 26.60 4.47
C MET A 721 -9.12 25.48 4.62
N THR A 722 -7.91 25.65 4.08
CA THR A 722 -6.87 24.62 4.16
C THR A 722 -6.31 24.47 5.56
N LYS A 723 -6.22 25.53 6.36
CA LYS A 723 -5.83 25.45 7.77
C LYS A 723 -6.83 24.61 8.59
N LEU A 724 -8.12 24.89 8.45
CA LEU A 724 -9.19 24.12 9.13
C LEU A 724 -9.18 22.66 8.67
N LEU A 725 -9.09 22.43 7.36
CA LEU A 725 -9.08 21.09 6.80
C LEU A 725 -7.83 20.31 7.20
N TYR A 726 -6.68 20.95 7.34
CA TYR A 726 -5.45 20.32 7.84
C TYR A 726 -5.63 19.82 9.28
N GLY A 727 -6.10 20.69 10.19
CA GLY A 727 -6.34 20.35 11.60
C GLY A 727 -7.27 19.15 11.72
N MET A 728 -8.44 19.22 11.06
CA MET A 728 -9.37 18.09 11.01
C MET A 728 -8.73 16.83 10.43
N SER A 729 -8.03 16.92 9.29
CA SER A 729 -7.44 15.74 8.66
C SER A 729 -6.45 15.01 9.55
N VAL A 730 -5.64 15.74 10.34
CA VAL A 730 -4.69 15.14 11.29
C VAL A 730 -5.43 14.43 12.41
N MET A 731 -6.48 15.04 12.96
CA MET A 731 -7.31 14.43 14.00
C MET A 731 -8.01 13.17 13.47
N MET A 732 -8.65 13.25 12.30
CA MET A 732 -9.37 12.15 11.66
C MET A 732 -8.45 10.95 11.37
N LYS A 733 -7.16 11.18 11.08
CA LYS A 733 -6.17 10.11 10.91
C LYS A 733 -5.69 9.47 12.21
N SER A 734 -5.88 10.14 13.34
CA SER A 734 -5.42 9.66 14.64
C SER A 734 -6.04 8.30 14.97
N GLN A 735 -5.17 7.35 15.32
CA GLN A 735 -5.55 6.01 15.79
C GLN A 735 -5.70 5.96 17.32
N ARG A 736 -5.52 7.09 18.01
CA ARG A 736 -5.62 7.21 19.47
C ARG A 736 -7.07 7.53 19.87
N LYS A 737 -7.38 7.28 21.14
CA LYS A 737 -8.62 7.76 21.74
C LYS A 737 -8.67 9.29 21.70
N TRP A 738 -9.83 9.82 21.35
CA TRP A 738 -10.09 11.25 21.39
C TRP A 738 -10.57 11.63 22.79
N THR A 739 -10.03 12.72 23.32
CA THR A 739 -10.54 13.33 24.54
C THR A 739 -11.78 14.16 24.22
N THR A 740 -12.53 14.56 25.24
CA THR A 740 -13.69 15.43 25.07
C THR A 740 -13.29 16.75 24.38
N GLU A 741 -12.16 17.33 24.77
CA GLU A 741 -11.63 18.57 24.19
C GLU A 741 -11.28 18.41 22.71
N ALA A 742 -10.70 17.26 22.32
CA ALA A 742 -10.43 16.96 20.92
C ALA A 742 -11.74 16.77 20.11
N CYS A 743 -12.78 16.22 20.73
CA CYS A 743 -14.10 16.14 20.07
C CYS A 743 -14.67 17.54 19.81
N ASP A 744 -14.58 18.43 20.80
CA ASP A 744 -15.11 19.79 20.71
C ASP A 744 -14.28 20.66 19.73
N GLU A 745 -12.96 20.51 19.72
CA GLU A 745 -12.08 21.14 18.73
C GLU A 745 -12.44 20.70 17.30
N PHE A 746 -12.65 19.40 17.10
CA PHE A 746 -13.03 18.87 15.80
C PHE A 746 -14.41 19.36 15.35
N GLU A 747 -15.41 19.33 16.24
CA GLU A 747 -16.75 19.83 15.95
C GLU A 747 -16.71 21.32 15.56
N SER A 748 -16.00 22.13 16.33
CA SER A 748 -15.83 23.56 16.06
C SER A 748 -15.14 23.79 14.71
N ALA A 749 -14.06 23.05 14.42
CA ALA A 749 -13.37 23.14 13.14
C ALA A 749 -14.24 22.71 11.95
N ALA A 750 -15.05 21.66 12.11
CA ALA A 750 -15.99 21.18 11.09
C ALA A 750 -17.07 22.23 10.79
N ARG A 751 -17.67 22.81 11.83
CA ARG A 751 -18.67 23.86 11.70
C ARG A 751 -18.11 25.10 11.01
N GLN A 752 -16.96 25.60 11.48
CA GLN A 752 -16.27 26.73 10.86
C GLN A 752 -15.94 26.44 9.39
N TYR A 753 -15.49 25.22 9.06
CA TYR A 753 -15.22 24.85 7.67
C TYR A 753 -16.50 24.89 6.81
N GLY A 754 -17.62 24.40 7.34
CA GLY A 754 -18.94 24.47 6.67
C GLY A 754 -19.39 25.90 6.39
N GLU A 755 -19.28 26.79 7.39
CA GLU A 755 -19.60 28.22 7.25
C GLU A 755 -18.71 28.90 6.20
N GLN A 756 -17.39 28.66 6.25
CA GLN A 756 -16.45 29.19 5.27
C GLN A 756 -16.70 28.65 3.86
N TRP A 757 -17.12 27.38 3.74
CA TRP A 757 -17.50 26.79 2.45
C TRP A 757 -18.73 27.47 1.85
N ILE A 758 -19.76 27.72 2.67
CA ILE A 758 -20.96 28.46 2.24
C ILE A 758 -20.54 29.85 1.76
N ALA A 759 -19.83 30.62 2.59
CA ALA A 759 -19.37 31.96 2.23
C ALA A 759 -18.49 31.96 0.96
N PHE A 760 -17.66 30.93 0.79
CA PHE A 760 -16.81 30.77 -0.39
C PHE A 760 -17.62 30.51 -1.67
N THR A 761 -18.78 29.86 -1.56
CA THR A 761 -19.58 29.45 -2.71
C THR A 761 -20.71 30.41 -3.07
N THR A 762 -21.25 31.16 -2.10
CA THR A 762 -22.34 32.13 -2.29
C THR A 762 -21.88 33.51 -2.78
N THR A 763 -20.59 33.86 -2.67
CA THR A 763 -20.10 35.23 -2.95
C THR A 763 -19.94 35.62 -4.44
N GLY A 764 -20.60 34.93 -5.38
CA GLY A 764 -20.51 35.24 -6.82
C GLY A 764 -21.86 35.54 -7.45
N GLU A 765 -21.94 36.59 -8.28
CA GLU A 765 -23.13 37.14 -8.98
C GLU A 765 -23.85 36.16 -9.97
N GLY A 766 -23.62 34.87 -9.87
CA GLY A 766 -24.28 33.84 -10.69
C GLY A 766 -24.50 32.50 -9.97
N GLY A 767 -24.40 32.48 -8.64
CA GLY A 767 -24.69 31.28 -7.86
C GLY A 767 -26.19 31.01 -7.83
N SER A 768 -26.67 30.08 -8.67
CA SER A 768 -28.00 29.49 -8.47
C SER A 768 -28.09 28.92 -7.05
N ASP A 769 -29.13 29.26 -6.30
CA ASP A 769 -29.40 28.83 -4.91
C ASP A 769 -29.33 27.31 -4.66
N GLU A 770 -29.27 26.48 -5.71
CA GLU A 770 -29.39 25.03 -5.65
C GLU A 770 -28.07 24.22 -5.59
N ALA A 771 -26.88 24.82 -5.55
CA ALA A 771 -25.64 24.03 -5.41
C ALA A 771 -24.62 24.77 -4.55
N THR A 772 -24.11 24.19 -3.45
CA THR A 772 -22.84 23.42 -3.50
C THR A 772 -22.57 22.55 -2.26
N ILE A 773 -23.55 22.17 -1.45
CA ILE A 773 -23.27 21.25 -0.33
C ILE A 773 -23.42 19.82 -0.80
N PHE A 774 -22.26 19.16 -0.88
CA PHE A 774 -22.15 17.76 -1.23
C PHE A 774 -22.25 16.89 0.03
N ASN A 775 -22.63 15.63 -0.15
CA ASN A 775 -22.93 14.72 0.96
C ASN A 775 -21.78 14.59 1.97
N LYS A 776 -20.52 14.59 1.51
CA LYS A 776 -19.35 14.51 2.41
C LYS A 776 -19.25 15.73 3.34
N LEU A 777 -19.61 16.93 2.88
CA LEU A 777 -19.62 18.12 3.74
C LEU A 777 -20.77 18.05 4.76
N HIS A 778 -21.95 17.60 4.36
CA HIS A 778 -23.05 17.38 5.29
C HIS A 778 -22.69 16.35 6.37
N VAL A 779 -22.15 15.20 5.98
CA VAL A 779 -21.65 14.17 6.91
C VAL A 779 -20.59 14.73 7.85
N LEU A 780 -19.62 15.50 7.34
CA LEU A 780 -18.56 16.11 8.15
C LEU A 780 -19.12 16.97 9.29
N VAL A 781 -20.11 17.80 8.99
CA VAL A 781 -20.58 18.81 9.95
C VAL A 781 -21.69 18.27 10.84
N THR A 782 -22.57 17.42 10.29
CA THR A 782 -23.75 16.94 11.00
C THR A 782 -23.49 15.64 11.77
N HIS A 783 -22.79 14.66 11.17
CA HIS A 783 -22.76 13.29 11.67
C HIS A 783 -21.44 12.88 12.32
N LEU A 784 -20.30 13.27 11.73
CA LEU A 784 -18.99 12.89 12.27
C LEU A 784 -18.74 13.39 13.70
N PRO A 785 -19.11 14.61 14.11
CA PRO A 785 -18.92 15.06 15.49
C PRO A 785 -19.68 14.19 16.50
N GLN A 786 -20.91 13.80 16.17
CA GLN A 786 -21.71 12.90 17.01
C GLN A 786 -21.08 11.51 17.08
N PHE A 787 -20.66 10.96 15.93
CA PHE A 787 -19.98 9.66 15.87
C PHE A 787 -18.72 9.66 16.73
N VAL A 788 -17.86 10.66 16.57
CA VAL A 788 -16.63 10.82 17.35
C VAL A 788 -16.93 10.91 18.84
N ARG A 789 -17.92 11.72 19.25
CA ARG A 789 -18.28 11.86 20.66
C ARG A 789 -18.79 10.54 21.24
N GLN A 790 -19.58 9.80 20.48
CA GLN A 790 -20.11 8.50 20.88
C GLN A 790 -19.01 7.43 21.00
N HIS A 791 -18.13 7.33 20.00
CA HIS A 791 -17.16 6.24 19.90
C HIS A 791 -15.78 6.60 20.45
N GLY A 792 -15.45 7.87 20.66
CA GLY A 792 -14.15 8.35 21.10
C GLY A 792 -13.01 8.05 20.11
N MET A 793 -13.34 7.76 18.85
CA MET A 793 -12.38 7.37 17.81
C MET A 793 -12.91 7.68 16.41
N LEU A 794 -11.99 7.83 15.45
CA LEU A 794 -12.33 7.95 14.03
C LEU A 794 -11.32 7.25 13.11
N GLY A 795 -10.01 7.49 13.30
CA GLY A 795 -9.00 6.92 12.41
C GLY A 795 -8.99 5.38 12.38
N ARG A 796 -9.45 4.73 13.44
CA ARG A 796 -9.62 3.26 13.53
C ARG A 796 -10.70 2.74 12.58
N CYS A 797 -11.69 3.56 12.26
CA CYS A 797 -12.82 3.30 11.37
C CYS A 797 -12.55 3.72 9.92
N SER A 798 -11.36 4.19 9.61
CA SER A 798 -11.02 4.70 8.29
C SER A 798 -10.97 3.65 7.16
N GLU A 799 -11.33 4.02 5.94
CA GLU A 799 -11.20 3.12 4.77
C GLU A 799 -9.77 2.90 4.26
N GLU A 800 -8.78 3.67 4.74
CA GLU A 800 -7.41 3.61 4.19
C GLU A 800 -6.77 2.22 4.22
N GLY A 801 -7.02 1.46 5.29
CA GLY A 801 -6.56 0.08 5.40
C GLY A 801 -7.16 -0.81 4.30
N PHE A 802 -8.43 -0.60 3.97
CA PHE A 802 -9.16 -1.35 2.94
C PHE A 802 -8.69 -0.99 1.54
N GLU A 803 -8.58 0.30 1.20
CA GLU A 803 -8.02 0.76 -0.08
C GLU A 803 -6.61 0.21 -0.32
N SER A 804 -5.78 0.22 0.72
CA SER A 804 -4.41 -0.28 0.66
C SER A 804 -4.37 -1.81 0.56
N SER A 805 -5.32 -2.51 1.18
CA SER A 805 -5.45 -3.96 1.08
C SER A 805 -5.84 -4.41 -0.32
N HIS A 806 -6.66 -3.64 -1.05
CA HIS A 806 -6.95 -3.95 -2.46
C HIS A 806 -5.69 -4.06 -3.33
N LYS A 807 -4.72 -3.16 -3.15
CA LYS A 807 -3.43 -3.26 -3.86
C LYS A 807 -2.64 -4.51 -3.48
N CYS A 808 -2.77 -4.94 -2.22
CA CYS A 808 -2.16 -6.17 -1.73
C CYS A 808 -2.82 -7.41 -2.34
N ILE A 809 -4.16 -7.48 -2.35
CA ILE A 809 -4.89 -8.59 -2.95
C ILE A 809 -4.58 -8.65 -4.44
N GLU A 810 -4.54 -7.50 -5.13
CA GLU A 810 -4.22 -7.43 -6.54
C GLU A 810 -2.77 -7.86 -6.85
N SER A 811 -1.80 -7.51 -6.00
CA SER A 811 -0.41 -7.95 -6.16
C SER A 811 -0.23 -9.45 -5.95
N VAL A 812 -1.06 -10.06 -5.09
CA VAL A 812 -1.13 -11.51 -4.90
C VAL A 812 -1.86 -12.18 -6.07
N ARG A 813 -2.96 -11.60 -6.56
CA ARG A 813 -3.80 -12.16 -7.63
C ARG A 813 -3.08 -12.22 -8.97
N LYS A 814 -2.40 -11.14 -9.37
CA LYS A 814 -1.77 -11.02 -10.70
C LYS A 814 -0.84 -12.21 -11.04
N PRO A 815 0.10 -12.62 -10.17
CA PRO A 815 0.94 -13.80 -10.42
C PRO A 815 0.17 -15.13 -10.44
N LEU A 816 -1.03 -15.20 -9.87
CA LEU A 816 -1.86 -16.40 -9.79
C LEU A 816 -2.86 -16.50 -10.94
N ALA A 817 -2.96 -15.47 -11.80
CA ALA A 817 -3.87 -15.46 -12.95
C ALA A 817 -3.61 -16.60 -13.95
N CYS A 818 -2.38 -17.15 -13.98
CA CYS A 818 -2.02 -18.28 -14.83
C CYS A 818 -2.40 -19.66 -14.25
N MET A 819 -2.93 -19.73 -13.03
CA MET A 819 -3.43 -20.98 -12.46
C MET A 819 -4.67 -21.43 -13.22
N THR A 820 -4.66 -22.68 -13.68
CA THR A 820 -5.76 -23.30 -14.43
C THR A 820 -6.96 -23.59 -13.54
N SER A 821 -6.71 -24.09 -12.34
CA SER A 821 -7.74 -24.33 -11.32
C SER A 821 -8.15 -23.01 -10.67
N THR A 822 -9.41 -22.66 -10.86
CA THR A 822 -10.01 -21.44 -10.27
C THR A 822 -10.13 -21.58 -8.75
N GLU A 823 -10.41 -22.80 -8.28
CA GLU A 823 -10.48 -23.16 -6.85
C GLU A 823 -9.11 -23.00 -6.18
N ASP A 824 -8.06 -23.62 -6.73
CA ASP A 824 -6.70 -23.50 -6.17
C ASP A 824 -6.23 -22.05 -6.20
N ARG A 825 -6.61 -21.29 -7.23
CA ARG A 825 -6.34 -19.85 -7.31
C ARG A 825 -7.00 -19.11 -6.17
N ALA A 826 -8.29 -19.33 -5.92
CA ALA A 826 -9.04 -18.72 -4.83
C ALA A 826 -8.42 -19.03 -3.46
N HIS A 827 -8.16 -20.31 -3.18
CA HIS A 827 -7.48 -20.75 -1.95
C HIS A 827 -6.09 -20.11 -1.80
N THR A 828 -5.32 -20.03 -2.88
CA THR A 828 -3.97 -19.45 -2.83
C THR A 828 -4.00 -17.94 -2.59
N ILE A 829 -4.97 -17.21 -3.17
CA ILE A 829 -5.18 -15.78 -2.88
C ILE A 829 -5.47 -15.59 -1.40
N TYR A 830 -6.45 -16.32 -0.87
CA TYR A 830 -6.83 -16.25 0.54
C TYR A 830 -5.69 -16.58 1.49
N ARG A 831 -5.03 -17.72 1.28
CA ARG A 831 -3.87 -18.15 2.09
C ARG A 831 -2.79 -17.07 2.10
N ARG A 832 -2.44 -16.49 0.94
CA ARG A 832 -1.39 -15.46 0.86
C ARG A 832 -1.78 -14.12 1.46
N THR A 833 -3.02 -13.67 1.29
CA THR A 833 -3.50 -12.46 1.96
C THR A 833 -3.48 -12.66 3.47
N MET A 834 -3.87 -13.86 3.93
CA MET A 834 -3.87 -14.22 5.34
C MET A 834 -2.49 -14.44 5.95
N LEU A 835 -1.50 -14.89 5.18
CA LEU A 835 -0.13 -15.04 5.69
C LEU A 835 0.40 -13.76 6.36
N GLN A 836 -0.08 -12.59 5.95
CA GLN A 836 0.31 -11.30 6.55
C GLN A 836 -0.13 -11.13 8.01
N SER A 837 -1.18 -11.85 8.45
CA SER A 837 -1.66 -11.82 9.84
C SER A 837 -0.91 -12.79 10.74
N ARG A 838 0.01 -13.61 10.23
CA ARG A 838 0.84 -14.49 11.07
C ARG A 838 1.77 -13.68 11.98
N PRO A 839 1.81 -13.97 13.29
CA PRO A 839 2.74 -13.31 14.22
C PRO A 839 4.21 -13.42 13.78
N GLU A 840 4.63 -14.53 13.19
CA GLU A 840 6.03 -14.74 12.76
C GLU A 840 6.39 -13.91 11.52
N ILE A 841 5.45 -13.77 10.58
CA ILE A 841 5.63 -12.93 9.39
C ILE A 841 5.62 -11.46 9.80
N GLU A 842 4.71 -11.08 10.69
CA GLU A 842 4.62 -9.72 11.18
C GLU A 842 5.88 -9.30 11.94
N ARG A 843 6.42 -10.16 12.82
CA ARG A 843 7.72 -9.92 13.48
C ARG A 843 8.83 -9.69 12.44
N THR A 844 8.82 -10.48 11.36
CA THR A 844 9.78 -10.30 10.27
C THR A 844 9.59 -8.96 9.54
N PHE A 845 8.35 -8.57 9.24
CA PHE A 845 8.05 -7.27 8.62
C PHE A 845 8.40 -6.09 9.52
N ALA A 846 8.15 -6.19 10.82
CA ALA A 846 8.54 -5.16 11.78
C ALA A 846 10.06 -4.92 11.74
N GLY A 847 10.86 -6.00 11.78
CA GLY A 847 12.31 -5.91 11.66
C GLY A 847 12.78 -5.33 10.32
N ILE A 848 12.14 -5.72 9.20
CA ILE A 848 12.44 -5.15 7.88
C ILE A 848 12.15 -3.63 7.86
N ASN A 849 10.98 -3.22 8.34
CA ASN A 849 10.55 -1.83 8.32
C ASN A 849 11.39 -0.94 9.24
N GLU A 850 11.77 -1.44 10.42
CA GLU A 850 12.66 -0.73 11.34
C GLU A 850 14.03 -0.43 10.69
N CYS A 851 14.58 -1.39 9.93
CA CYS A 851 15.80 -1.15 9.17
C CYS A 851 15.63 -0.06 8.10
N PHE A 852 14.46 0.02 7.44
CA PHE A 852 14.21 1.06 6.43
C PHE A 852 13.95 2.44 7.05
N THR A 853 13.29 2.52 8.21
CA THR A 853 12.99 3.80 8.88
C THR A 853 14.26 4.42 9.47
N GLN A 854 15.12 3.61 10.09
CA GLN A 854 16.43 4.06 10.60
C GLN A 854 17.36 4.52 9.46
N GLN A 855 17.19 3.98 8.25
CA GLN A 855 17.93 4.39 7.06
C GLN A 855 17.29 5.54 6.27
N ARG A 856 16.35 6.32 6.85
CA ARG A 856 15.93 7.59 6.25
C ARG A 856 17.16 8.48 6.10
N ARG A 857 17.75 8.43 4.90
CA ARG A 857 18.82 9.30 4.44
C ARG A 857 18.44 10.71 4.86
N GLY A 858 19.30 11.38 5.62
CA GLY A 858 19.08 12.75 6.07
C GLY A 858 18.58 13.61 4.89
N PRO A 859 17.77 14.66 5.16
CA PRO A 859 17.06 15.43 4.15
C PRO A 859 17.99 15.68 2.97
N TYR A 860 17.63 15.14 1.80
CA TYR A 860 18.42 15.23 0.58
C TYR A 860 18.96 16.66 0.47
N ARG A 861 20.28 16.85 0.62
CA ARG A 861 20.94 18.14 0.43
C ARG A 861 20.82 18.47 -1.06
N ASN A 862 19.69 19.04 -1.45
CA ASN A 862 19.43 19.55 -2.79
C ASN A 862 20.20 20.86 -3.08
N LYS A 863 21.16 21.25 -2.22
CA LYS A 863 21.91 22.51 -2.38
C LYS A 863 22.62 22.57 -3.74
N ASP A 864 23.07 21.44 -4.28
CA ASP A 864 23.77 21.41 -5.58
C ASP A 864 22.86 21.30 -6.80
N ARG A 865 21.56 21.05 -6.62
CA ARG A 865 20.59 21.09 -7.74
C ARG A 865 20.08 22.48 -8.05
N SER A 866 20.15 23.42 -7.10
CA SER A 866 19.70 24.79 -7.31
C SER A 866 20.68 25.65 -8.11
N LYS A 867 21.95 25.24 -8.24
CA LYS A 867 22.95 25.99 -9.02
C LYS A 867 22.98 25.64 -10.51
N MET A 868 22.22 24.65 -10.97
CA MET A 868 22.23 24.24 -12.38
C MET A 868 21.02 24.75 -13.19
N LYS A 869 20.21 25.63 -12.62
CA LYS A 869 19.16 26.40 -13.32
C LYS A 869 18.99 27.78 -12.68
N THR A 870 19.98 28.65 -12.84
CA THR A 870 19.71 30.09 -12.85
C THR A 870 18.93 30.43 -14.13
N ALA A 871 18.01 31.38 -13.98
CA ALA A 871 17.09 31.85 -15.00
C ALA A 871 17.82 32.26 -16.30
N ASP A 872 17.37 31.71 -17.43
CA ASP A 872 17.18 32.40 -18.72
C ASP A 872 16.97 31.45 -19.92
N GLU A 873 17.09 30.14 -19.74
CA GLU A 873 16.77 29.20 -20.81
C GLU A 873 15.84 28.08 -20.30
N ALA A 874 14.54 28.30 -20.46
CA ALA A 874 13.57 27.22 -20.47
C ALA A 874 13.47 26.68 -21.91
N PRO A 875 14.10 25.56 -22.27
CA PRO A 875 13.79 24.92 -23.53
C PRO A 875 12.35 24.40 -23.46
N ALA A 876 11.59 24.83 -24.46
CA ALA A 876 10.22 24.43 -24.73
C ALA A 876 10.05 22.90 -24.70
N ALA A 877 8.94 22.48 -24.10
CA ALA A 877 8.19 21.26 -24.36
C ALA A 877 8.93 20.17 -25.17
N LYS A 878 9.65 19.29 -24.46
CA LYS A 878 9.85 17.91 -24.92
C LYS A 878 8.86 17.02 -24.18
N GLU A 879 8.00 16.40 -24.99
CA GLU A 879 7.24 15.16 -24.76
C GLU A 879 6.85 14.84 -23.32
N PHE A 880 5.56 15.02 -23.01
CA PHE A 880 4.92 14.29 -21.94
C PHE A 880 4.97 12.80 -22.28
N GLY A 881 5.81 12.05 -21.56
CA GLY A 881 5.83 10.59 -21.64
C GLY A 881 7.06 9.92 -21.04
N HIS A 882 8.19 10.61 -20.93
CA HIS A 882 9.38 10.08 -20.25
C HIS A 882 9.74 10.96 -19.06
N ILE A 883 9.45 10.48 -17.84
CA ILE A 883 10.17 10.96 -16.66
C ILE A 883 11.64 10.67 -16.94
N SER A 884 12.45 11.71 -17.16
CA SER A 884 13.89 11.54 -17.33
C SER A 884 14.44 11.01 -16.00
N LEU A 885 14.67 9.70 -15.95
CA LEU A 885 15.24 9.05 -14.78
C LEU A 885 16.69 9.54 -14.59
N PRO A 886 17.18 9.61 -13.35
CA PRO A 886 18.58 9.94 -13.11
C PRO A 886 19.51 9.04 -13.93
N LYS A 887 20.64 9.58 -14.41
CA LYS A 887 21.63 8.81 -15.18
C LYS A 887 22.02 7.52 -14.43
N GLY A 888 21.90 6.36 -15.10
CA GLY A 888 22.11 5.04 -14.51
C GLY A 888 20.87 4.45 -13.81
N PHE A 889 19.68 5.02 -14.01
CA PHE A 889 18.40 4.44 -13.62
C PHE A 889 17.48 4.31 -14.83
N THR A 890 16.70 3.24 -14.84
CA THR A 890 15.74 2.89 -15.88
C THR A 890 14.42 2.46 -15.23
N GLN A 891 13.35 2.48 -16.00
CA GLN A 891 12.05 2.01 -15.54
C GLN A 891 11.93 0.53 -15.93
N SER A 892 11.63 -0.33 -14.97
CA SER A 892 11.20 -1.70 -15.26
C SER A 892 9.90 -1.68 -16.06
N ILE A 893 9.57 -2.79 -16.71
CA ILE A 893 8.31 -2.95 -17.46
C ILE A 893 7.03 -2.58 -16.68
N ASN A 894 7.04 -2.71 -15.34
CA ASN A 894 5.91 -2.38 -14.47
C ASN A 894 6.02 -1.00 -13.82
N GLY A 895 6.87 -0.12 -14.33
CA GLY A 895 6.96 1.26 -13.86
C GLY A 895 7.88 1.51 -12.67
N TYR A 896 8.49 0.48 -12.07
CA TYR A 896 9.47 0.67 -10.98
C TYR A 896 10.76 1.32 -11.47
N VAL A 897 11.24 2.34 -10.76
CA VAL A 897 12.53 2.98 -11.04
C VAL A 897 13.64 2.17 -10.38
N ILE A 898 14.50 1.58 -11.19
CA ILE A 898 15.61 0.73 -10.75
C ILE A 898 16.89 1.20 -11.42
N LYS A 899 18.06 0.81 -10.89
CA LYS A 899 19.32 1.10 -11.59
C LYS A 899 19.34 0.38 -12.94
N GLU A 900 19.89 1.04 -13.95
CA GLU A 900 19.98 0.51 -15.31
C GLU A 900 20.72 -0.83 -15.34
N ASP A 901 21.84 -0.90 -14.63
CA ASP A 901 22.61 -2.13 -14.40
C ASP A 901 21.81 -3.26 -13.70
N TRP A 902 20.66 -2.97 -13.12
CA TRP A 902 19.83 -3.92 -12.36
C TRP A 902 18.60 -4.37 -13.15
N LYS A 903 18.30 -3.74 -14.29
CA LYS A 903 17.06 -3.95 -15.04
C LYS A 903 16.84 -5.41 -15.39
N GLU A 904 17.83 -6.02 -16.03
CA GLU A 904 17.70 -7.39 -16.52
C GLU A 904 17.57 -8.39 -15.36
N CYS A 905 18.33 -8.21 -14.28
CA CYS A 905 18.22 -9.07 -13.09
C CYS A 905 16.87 -8.91 -12.39
N PHE A 906 16.41 -7.66 -12.21
CA PHE A 906 15.11 -7.38 -11.61
C PHE A 906 13.98 -7.96 -12.45
N GLU A 907 14.02 -7.77 -13.78
CA GLU A 907 13.00 -8.31 -14.68
C GLU A 907 13.04 -9.85 -14.75
N PHE A 908 14.21 -10.47 -14.66
CA PHE A 908 14.34 -11.92 -14.58
C PHE A 908 13.78 -12.48 -13.28
N VAL A 909 14.14 -11.91 -12.13
CA VAL A 909 13.70 -12.38 -10.82
C VAL A 909 12.19 -12.17 -10.66
N CYS A 910 11.73 -10.94 -10.87
CA CYS A 910 10.35 -10.53 -10.64
C CYS A 910 9.39 -10.99 -11.73
N PHE A 911 9.82 -11.02 -13.01
CA PHE A 911 8.92 -11.24 -14.15
C PHE A 911 9.29 -12.44 -15.02
N SER A 912 10.33 -13.21 -14.66
CA SER A 912 10.79 -14.36 -15.46
C SER A 912 11.28 -13.99 -16.86
N ARG A 913 11.63 -12.73 -17.09
CA ARG A 913 12.11 -12.27 -18.39
C ARG A 913 13.63 -12.42 -18.46
N VAL A 914 14.11 -13.25 -19.37
CA VAL A 914 15.55 -13.45 -19.57
C VAL A 914 16.22 -12.17 -20.10
N PRO A 915 17.50 -11.91 -19.74
CA PRO A 915 18.27 -10.80 -20.29
C PRO A 915 18.20 -10.73 -21.83
N ALA A 916 18.27 -9.53 -22.39
CA ALA A 916 18.15 -9.35 -23.83
C ALA A 916 19.25 -10.13 -24.58
N TYR A 917 20.45 -10.15 -24.01
CA TYR A 917 21.58 -10.89 -24.58
C TYR A 917 21.41 -12.42 -24.52
N TRP A 918 20.63 -12.97 -23.58
CA TRP A 918 20.30 -14.41 -23.59
C TRP A 918 19.40 -14.70 -24.77
N THR A 919 18.41 -13.84 -24.97
CA THR A 919 17.44 -13.96 -26.06
C THR A 919 18.15 -13.89 -27.43
N SER A 920 19.16 -13.04 -27.59
CA SER A 920 19.97 -12.99 -28.81
C SER A 920 20.82 -14.24 -28.98
N VAL A 921 21.49 -14.73 -27.92
CA VAL A 921 22.27 -15.97 -27.97
C VAL A 921 21.40 -17.19 -28.33
N PHE A 922 20.19 -17.31 -27.77
CA PHE A 922 19.25 -18.38 -28.13
C PHE A 922 18.64 -18.23 -29.53
N ALA A 923 18.58 -17.01 -30.08
CA ALA A 923 18.11 -16.75 -31.43
C ALA A 923 19.22 -16.97 -32.48
N GLU A 924 20.47 -16.76 -32.11
CA GLU A 924 21.65 -16.90 -32.97
C GLU A 924 22.18 -18.34 -32.99
N ASP A 925 22.01 -19.09 -31.90
CA ASP A 925 22.44 -20.48 -31.80
C ASP A 925 21.29 -21.45 -32.11
N GLY A 926 21.16 -21.78 -33.40
CA GLY A 926 20.17 -22.73 -33.92
C GLY A 926 20.31 -24.16 -33.37
N SER A 927 21.41 -24.48 -32.67
CA SER A 927 21.59 -25.79 -32.02
C SER A 927 20.85 -25.93 -30.68
N LEU A 928 20.40 -24.83 -30.08
CA LEU A 928 19.72 -24.83 -28.78
C LEU A 928 18.19 -25.06 -28.85
N GLY A 929 17.63 -25.35 -30.03
CA GLY A 929 16.29 -25.92 -30.17
C GLY A 929 15.10 -25.03 -29.75
N TYR A 930 15.26 -23.71 -29.59
CA TYR A 930 14.16 -22.81 -29.20
C TYR A 930 13.67 -21.92 -30.34
N HIS A 931 12.51 -22.26 -30.93
CA HIS A 931 11.76 -21.33 -31.77
C HIS A 931 10.98 -20.33 -30.89
N VAL A 932 11.46 -19.10 -30.78
CA VAL A 932 10.72 -17.98 -30.17
C VAL A 932 9.60 -17.57 -31.13
N ASN A 933 8.36 -17.95 -30.83
CA ASN A 933 7.21 -17.45 -31.59
C ASN A 933 6.94 -15.98 -31.21
N LYS A 934 6.54 -15.15 -32.19
CA LYS A 934 6.43 -13.67 -32.15
C LYS A 934 5.57 -13.04 -31.02
N LYS A 935 5.02 -13.84 -30.09
CA LYS A 935 4.17 -13.41 -28.97
C LYS A 935 4.77 -13.59 -27.57
N GLY A 936 6.02 -14.03 -27.42
CA GLY A 936 6.74 -13.95 -26.14
C GLY A 936 6.22 -14.82 -24.99
N CYS A 937 5.47 -15.90 -25.27
CA CYS A 937 5.12 -16.93 -24.28
C CYS A 937 5.90 -18.22 -24.57
N ILE A 938 6.54 -18.79 -23.54
CA ILE A 938 7.29 -20.05 -23.63
C ILE A 938 6.37 -21.21 -23.21
N GLY A 939 6.16 -22.18 -24.11
CA GLY A 939 5.64 -23.51 -23.79
C GLY A 939 6.79 -24.51 -23.78
N GLN A 940 6.84 -25.42 -22.80
CA GLN A 940 7.83 -26.49 -22.73
C GLN A 940 7.41 -27.66 -23.62
N GLN A 941 8.31 -28.11 -24.51
CA GLN A 941 8.26 -29.46 -25.06
C GLN A 941 9.64 -30.11 -24.90
N HIS A 942 9.62 -31.38 -24.52
CA HIS A 942 10.75 -32.23 -24.17
C HIS A 942 11.85 -32.28 -25.24
N CYS A 943 13.11 -32.21 -24.80
CA CYS A 943 14.20 -33.10 -25.22
C CYS A 943 15.29 -33.07 -24.14
N MET A 944 15.64 -34.25 -23.60
CA MET A 944 16.85 -34.48 -22.82
C MET A 944 18.00 -34.90 -23.76
N ASP A 945 19.22 -34.75 -23.25
CA ASP A 945 20.49 -35.29 -23.72
C ASP A 945 21.23 -34.50 -24.82
N THR A 946 22.09 -33.58 -24.39
CA THR A 946 23.50 -33.50 -24.82
C THR A 946 24.25 -32.43 -24.01
N VAL A 947 25.43 -32.79 -23.50
CA VAL A 947 26.35 -31.91 -22.78
C VAL A 947 27.23 -31.18 -23.80
N ALA A 948 27.18 -29.85 -23.82
CA ALA A 948 28.09 -28.98 -24.57
C ALA A 948 28.59 -27.81 -23.68
N PRO A 949 29.80 -27.27 -23.93
CA PRO A 949 30.62 -26.61 -22.91
C PRO A 949 30.28 -25.14 -22.67
N THR A 950 30.40 -24.73 -21.41
CA THR A 950 30.10 -23.40 -20.86
C THR A 950 30.99 -22.28 -21.44
N PRO A 951 30.46 -21.17 -21.98
CA PRO A 951 31.26 -19.99 -22.33
C PRO A 951 31.70 -19.18 -21.10
N LYS A 952 32.84 -18.50 -21.21
CA LYS A 952 33.53 -17.80 -20.10
C LYS A 952 32.76 -16.57 -19.58
N ILE A 953 32.12 -16.77 -18.41
CA ILE A 953 31.49 -15.74 -17.57
C ILE A 953 32.55 -15.03 -16.69
N SER A 954 33.42 -14.21 -17.29
CA SER A 954 34.45 -13.47 -16.53
C SER A 954 34.13 -11.99 -16.28
N GLU A 955 33.18 -11.38 -17.01
CA GLU A 955 32.99 -9.92 -16.99
C GLU A 955 31.84 -9.43 -16.07
N ALA A 956 30.85 -10.27 -15.77
CA ALA A 956 29.69 -9.89 -14.93
C ALA A 956 29.94 -9.95 -13.41
N ARG A 957 30.95 -10.71 -12.96
CA ARG A 957 31.20 -11.02 -11.53
C ARG A 957 31.48 -9.83 -10.60
N PRO A 958 32.23 -8.77 -10.99
CA PRO A 958 32.61 -7.69 -10.06
C PRO A 958 31.48 -6.71 -9.70
N ILE A 959 30.50 -6.56 -10.59
CA ILE A 959 29.37 -5.63 -10.44
C ILE A 959 28.31 -6.29 -9.53
N VAL A 960 28.08 -7.59 -9.71
CA VAL A 960 27.12 -8.40 -8.96
C VAL A 960 27.53 -8.59 -7.50
N GLY A 961 28.82 -8.73 -7.19
CA GLY A 961 29.31 -8.84 -5.81
C GLY A 961 29.05 -7.62 -4.93
N LYS A 962 28.90 -6.41 -5.52
CA LYS A 962 28.54 -5.19 -4.77
C LYS A 962 27.05 -5.13 -4.40
N ILE A 963 26.19 -5.83 -5.16
CA ILE A 963 24.74 -5.81 -5.02
C ILE A 963 24.33 -6.72 -3.85
N VAL A 964 24.93 -7.90 -3.75
CA VAL A 964 24.64 -8.84 -2.66
C VAL A 964 25.21 -8.37 -1.32
N ALA A 965 26.35 -7.68 -1.33
CA ALA A 965 26.89 -7.05 -0.12
C ALA A 965 25.92 -6.01 0.47
N LEU A 966 25.21 -5.24 -0.36
CA LEU A 966 24.26 -4.22 0.11
C LEU A 966 22.94 -4.83 0.61
N LEU A 967 22.44 -5.90 -0.02
CA LEU A 967 21.25 -6.63 0.45
C LEU A 967 21.53 -7.39 1.77
N LEU A 968 22.75 -7.93 1.96
CA LEU A 968 23.16 -8.59 3.20
C LEU A 968 23.51 -7.58 4.32
N LEU A 969 24.12 -6.43 4.00
CA LEU A 969 24.35 -5.33 4.96
C LEU A 969 23.03 -4.81 5.57
N GLN A 970 21.98 -4.73 4.76
CA GLN A 970 20.67 -4.23 5.19
C GLN A 970 19.94 -5.20 6.14
N TRP A 971 20.16 -6.51 5.98
CA TRP A 971 19.55 -7.53 6.82
C TRP A 971 20.21 -7.66 8.19
N THR A 972 21.51 -7.37 8.26
CA THR A 972 22.34 -7.53 9.44
C THR A 972 22.14 -6.49 10.57
N GLN A 973 21.24 -5.52 10.49
CA GLN A 973 21.07 -4.54 11.59
C GLN A 973 19.94 -4.89 12.59
N THR A 974 19.27 -6.03 12.40
CA THR A 974 17.99 -6.41 13.05
C THR A 974 18.04 -7.08 14.44
N SER A 975 19.20 -7.35 15.05
CA SER A 975 19.25 -8.18 16.28
C SER A 975 19.50 -7.43 17.60
N LYS A 976 19.03 -6.19 17.74
CA LYS A 976 19.01 -5.52 19.04
C LYS A 976 17.63 -5.66 19.68
N LEU A 977 17.46 -6.66 20.54
CA LEU A 977 16.44 -6.71 21.60
C LEU A 977 16.91 -7.67 22.72
N GLY A 978 17.10 -7.13 23.94
CA GLY A 978 17.52 -7.78 25.21
C GLY A 978 19.05 -7.90 25.41
N THR A 979 19.72 -7.36 26.44
CA THR A 979 19.35 -7.05 27.83
C THR A 979 20.23 -5.94 28.44
N VAL A 980 19.73 -5.33 29.52
CA VAL A 980 20.39 -4.32 30.36
C VAL A 980 21.11 -5.01 31.53
N LYS A 981 22.35 -4.55 31.83
CA LYS A 981 23.17 -4.63 33.08
C LYS A 981 23.95 -5.92 33.47
N GLN A 982 25.28 -5.71 33.48
CA GLN A 982 26.39 -6.13 34.37
C GLN A 982 26.24 -7.20 35.49
N GLN A 983 27.28 -8.08 35.49
CA GLN A 983 27.95 -8.82 36.59
C GLN A 983 27.35 -10.15 37.12
N MET A 984 27.98 -11.29 36.78
CA MET A 984 28.77 -12.17 37.69
C MET A 984 29.29 -13.45 36.99
N LEU A 985 30.23 -14.13 37.63
CA LEU A 985 31.30 -15.02 37.14
C LEU A 985 30.94 -16.49 36.84
N SER A 986 31.83 -17.10 36.03
CA SER A 986 32.47 -18.44 36.13
C SER A 986 31.95 -19.69 35.36
N ARG A 987 32.80 -20.12 34.40
CA ARG A 987 33.41 -21.44 34.12
C ARG A 987 32.60 -22.71 33.68
N VAL A 988 32.99 -23.19 32.47
CA VAL A 988 33.55 -24.54 32.10
C VAL A 988 32.61 -25.74 31.92
N LEU A 989 32.46 -26.25 30.67
CA LEU A 989 33.08 -27.51 30.17
C LEU A 989 32.86 -27.78 28.66
N LEU A 990 33.89 -28.40 28.07
CA LEU A 990 34.05 -28.98 26.73
C LEU A 990 33.40 -30.37 26.62
N VAL A 991 33.04 -30.79 25.39
CA VAL A 991 33.32 -32.16 24.89
C VAL A 991 33.72 -32.10 23.41
N GLU A 992 34.86 -32.71 23.09
CA GLU A 992 35.42 -32.96 21.75
C GLU A 992 34.85 -34.26 21.13
N SER A 993 34.94 -34.39 19.81
CA SER A 993 35.45 -35.64 19.21
C SER A 993 35.94 -35.44 17.77
N TYR A 994 37.14 -35.96 17.54
CA TYR A 994 37.86 -36.15 16.29
C TYR A 994 37.24 -37.28 15.42
N SER A 995 37.45 -37.25 14.11
CA SER A 995 37.64 -38.51 13.35
C SER A 995 38.75 -38.37 12.30
N LEU A 996 39.65 -39.36 12.33
CA LEU A 996 40.75 -39.62 11.42
C LEU A 996 40.29 -40.34 10.14
N TYR A 997 41.16 -40.30 9.13
CA TYR A 997 41.16 -41.08 7.88
C TYR A 997 41.06 -42.60 8.09
N SER A 998 40.36 -43.31 7.19
CA SER A 998 40.92 -44.43 6.41
C SER A 998 40.11 -44.70 5.14
N GLU A 999 40.82 -45.15 4.10
CA GLU A 999 40.39 -45.42 2.72
C GLU A 999 39.67 -46.78 2.55
N ASP A 1000 38.96 -46.89 1.42
CA ASP A 1000 38.65 -48.06 0.56
C ASP A 1000 37.97 -49.31 1.13
N ASN A 1001 36.71 -49.57 0.73
CA ASN A 1001 36.35 -50.37 -0.45
C ASN A 1001 34.85 -50.77 -0.47
N ASP A 1002 34.36 -50.98 -1.69
CA ASP A 1002 33.20 -51.77 -2.12
C ASP A 1002 31.73 -51.32 -1.93
N VAL A 1003 31.18 -50.84 -3.05
CA VAL A 1003 30.20 -51.54 -3.92
C VAL A 1003 28.87 -52.04 -3.29
N ASN A 1004 27.79 -51.60 -3.96
CA ASN A 1004 26.45 -52.18 -4.14
C ASN A 1004 25.31 -51.88 -3.13
N THR A 1005 24.30 -51.16 -3.67
CA THR A 1005 22.82 -51.27 -3.42
C THR A 1005 22.33 -50.97 -1.99
N MET A 1006 21.21 -50.30 -1.72
CA MET A 1006 19.92 -50.25 -2.41
C MET A 1006 19.07 -49.08 -1.87
N VAL A 1007 18.15 -48.64 -2.73
CA VAL A 1007 16.98 -47.75 -2.59
C VAL A 1007 16.37 -47.57 -1.18
N GLY A 1008 16.04 -46.31 -0.87
CA GLY A 1008 15.12 -45.86 0.19
C GLY A 1008 14.90 -44.36 0.10
#